data_AF-A0A7L3MR00-F1
#
_entry.id   AF-A0A7L3MR00-F1
#
_cell.length_a   1.000
_cell.length_b   1.000
_cell.length_c   1.000
_cell.angle_alpha   90.00
_cell.angle_beta   90.00
_cell.angle_gamma   90.00
#
_symmetry.space_group_name_H-M   'P 1'
#
loop_
_entity.id
_entity.type
_entity.pdbx_description
1 polymer ?
#
loop_
_entity_poly.entity_id
_entity_poly.type
_entity_poly.pdbx_seq_one_letter_code
_entity_poly.pdbx_strand_id
1 'polypeptide(L)'
;RTDARTPSFSCMLYSLKTTYQVQVRGDVVKFKVKRRVVVADQYRRPTRNAQPSVSTSASGQQLSSTPQMPQIYGKQWPELIRGKHGVEIVSDHDQDNGHIRFSVVLGEPRTITVLVKNCGTQVVTLQRFQPRHQSQELSFTDEQGAAQGQSLLLHPGGTYPIQVRCLTTCNGHFSAVVFFEFTKEPDEPFSISRYVAAIAEGQLAKDLGPSAPFQPYEASLQRLVTVITEEGIPPDSSQKNELEREIPLGTYQYPKSLKDTILLGPNASASSSWAAMRSLLEAPLQAENYLQKFQLLLHLEEIQMEVDIRRYDMQDVTMVQERGLFVLKVPGVAEKRPSVLRGDHLFAHLSSERDHSPLIQYKGYVHSVELEKVRLGFSSKLQKKFVNNLKFDVTFTFSRLPLQVQHRALVLAMRHGLFSLLFPSASCHKSLFPGPFQPRWFNRKLEANEEQRRAVTHIVTGMSRPAPYLIFGPPGTGKTVTMVEAIKQVWTCFKDARILACAPSNSATDLLCQRLINDIAPRNVYRLIASSRDYREVPADIMPCCNWDDEQSSYVYPSKESLKRYRIIITTLVTAGRLVSANFPPGYFSHIFIDECGHAVEPESVVAIAGLLAPMDQETNPNGGQLVLAGDPKQLGPVLTSPLAIQHGLGTSLLERLMLHNPLYKKSSGGFDPQFITKLLWNYR
;
A
#
# COMPACT_ATOMS: atom_id res chain seq x y z
N ARG A 1 -8.97 -34.49 40.42
CA ARG A 1 -9.01 -35.56 39.39
C ARG A 1 -10.35 -35.45 38.67
N THR A 2 -10.36 -34.87 37.46
CA THR A 2 -11.36 -35.12 36.42
C THR A 2 -10.72 -34.67 35.09
N ASP A 3 -10.23 -35.66 34.35
CA ASP A 3 -9.60 -35.55 33.04
C ASP A 3 -10.63 -35.13 31.97
N ALA A 4 -10.51 -33.91 31.44
CA ALA A 4 -11.19 -33.56 30.18
C ALA A 4 -10.29 -34.01 29.02
N ARG A 5 -10.51 -35.23 28.52
CA ARG A 5 -9.81 -35.78 27.35
C ARG A 5 -10.01 -34.89 26.13
N THR A 6 -8.92 -34.28 25.64
CA THR A 6 -8.86 -33.71 24.29
C THR A 6 -9.31 -34.75 23.25
N PRO A 7 -10.19 -34.39 22.31
CA PRO A 7 -10.64 -35.33 21.29
C PRO A 7 -9.45 -35.82 20.46
N SER A 8 -9.41 -37.14 20.22
CA SER A 8 -8.35 -37.73 19.41
C SER A 8 -8.42 -37.21 17.97
N PHE A 9 -7.27 -37.20 17.29
CA PHE A 9 -7.19 -36.79 15.87
C PHE A 9 -8.19 -37.56 14.99
N SER A 10 -8.43 -38.84 15.31
CA SER A 10 -9.42 -39.69 14.65
C SER A 10 -10.86 -39.18 14.82
N CYS A 11 -11.24 -38.67 16.00
CA CYS A 11 -12.56 -38.06 16.21
C CYS A 11 -12.72 -36.77 15.41
N MET A 12 -11.70 -35.92 15.37
CA MET A 12 -11.73 -34.70 14.55
C MET A 12 -11.82 -35.01 13.05
N LEU A 13 -11.07 -36.00 12.57
CA LEU A 13 -11.11 -36.44 11.17
C LEU A 13 -12.48 -37.03 10.80
N TYR A 14 -13.09 -37.80 11.70
CA TYR A 14 -14.42 -38.36 11.53
C TYR A 14 -15.47 -37.25 11.40
N SER A 15 -15.46 -36.26 12.30
CA SER A 15 -16.35 -35.09 12.22
C SER A 15 -16.18 -34.28 10.94
N LEU A 16 -14.94 -34.16 10.45
CA LEU A 16 -14.65 -33.45 9.19
C LEU A 16 -15.05 -34.25 7.94
N LYS A 17 -15.04 -35.59 8.02
CA LYS A 17 -15.55 -36.49 6.97
C LYS A 17 -17.08 -36.48 6.91
N THR A 18 -17.75 -36.54 8.06
CA THR A 18 -19.23 -36.51 8.14
C THR A 18 -19.83 -35.16 7.76
N THR A 19 -19.09 -34.06 7.99
CA THR A 19 -19.47 -32.71 7.53
C THR A 19 -19.05 -32.41 6.09
N TYR A 20 -18.58 -33.41 5.34
CA TYR A 20 -18.12 -33.32 3.94
C TYR A 20 -17.00 -32.29 3.67
N GLN A 21 -16.30 -31.82 4.72
CA GLN A 21 -15.20 -30.86 4.60
C GLN A 21 -13.88 -31.54 4.21
N VAL A 22 -13.78 -32.85 4.35
CA VAL A 22 -12.58 -33.65 4.05
C VAL A 22 -12.95 -34.96 3.36
N GLN A 23 -12.13 -35.40 2.40
CA GLN A 23 -12.13 -36.75 1.85
C GLN A 23 -10.94 -37.52 2.41
N VAL A 24 -11.21 -38.65 3.07
CA VAL A 24 -10.17 -39.55 3.60
C VAL A 24 -10.16 -40.81 2.75
N ARG A 25 -9.01 -41.14 2.13
CA ARG A 25 -8.77 -42.40 1.42
C ARG A 25 -7.46 -43.01 1.93
N GLY A 26 -7.56 -44.11 2.67
CA GLY A 26 -6.41 -44.69 3.37
C GLY A 26 -5.75 -43.63 4.27
N ASP A 27 -4.45 -43.45 4.10
CA ASP A 27 -3.62 -42.55 4.92
C ASP A 27 -3.64 -41.09 4.43
N VAL A 28 -4.40 -40.80 3.36
CA VAL A 28 -4.42 -39.48 2.71
C VAL A 28 -5.71 -38.72 3.03
N VAL A 29 -5.54 -37.52 3.59
CA VAL A 29 -6.61 -36.62 4.03
C VAL A 29 -6.65 -35.39 3.11
N LYS A 30 -7.70 -35.26 2.29
CA LYS A 30 -7.86 -34.19 1.30
C LYS A 30 -8.96 -33.21 1.73
N PHE A 31 -8.57 -32.02 2.17
CA PHE A 31 -9.49 -30.96 2.59
C PHE A 31 -10.17 -30.30 1.39
N LYS A 32 -11.51 -30.26 1.38
CA LYS A 32 -12.30 -29.59 0.33
C LYS A 32 -12.41 -28.10 0.64
N VAL A 33 -11.37 -27.33 0.34
CA VAL A 33 -11.45 -25.86 0.38
C VAL A 33 -12.08 -25.36 -0.91
N LYS A 34 -13.40 -25.11 -0.92
CA LYS A 34 -14.00 -24.22 -1.93
C LYS A 34 -13.71 -22.77 -1.53
N ARG A 35 -12.59 -22.21 -1.97
CA ARG A 35 -12.45 -20.75 -2.03
C ARG A 35 -13.42 -20.25 -3.11
N ARG A 36 -14.60 -19.78 -2.71
CA ARG A 36 -15.36 -18.83 -3.53
C ARG A 36 -14.60 -17.51 -3.45
N VAL A 37 -13.80 -17.23 -4.48
CA VAL A 37 -13.38 -15.85 -4.74
C VAL A 37 -14.63 -15.14 -5.24
N VAL A 38 -15.20 -14.30 -4.39
CA VAL A 38 -16.19 -13.33 -4.83
C VAL A 38 -15.40 -12.31 -5.66
N VAL A 39 -15.43 -12.45 -6.98
CA VAL A 39 -14.88 -11.46 -7.93
C VAL A 39 -15.82 -10.24 -8.01
N ALA A 40 -16.47 -9.88 -6.90
CA ALA A 40 -17.33 -8.70 -6.83
C ALA A 40 -16.48 -7.53 -6.35
N ASP A 41 -15.59 -7.05 -7.23
CA ASP A 41 -15.18 -5.64 -7.18
C ASP A 41 -14.49 -5.11 -8.44
N GLN A 42 -14.27 -5.91 -9.49
CA GLN A 42 -13.59 -5.33 -10.66
C GLN A 42 -14.54 -4.47 -11.52
N TYR A 43 -15.82 -4.83 -11.66
CA TYR A 43 -16.81 -4.05 -12.41
C TYR A 43 -18.24 -4.39 -11.98
N ARG A 44 -18.78 -3.74 -10.94
CA ARG A 44 -20.18 -4.00 -10.54
C ARG A 44 -21.17 -3.36 -11.53
N ARG A 45 -21.98 -4.20 -12.18
CA ARG A 45 -23.33 -3.84 -12.66
C ARG A 45 -24.34 -4.14 -11.54
N PRO A 46 -25.31 -3.28 -11.22
CA PRO A 46 -26.48 -3.69 -10.46
C PRO A 46 -27.35 -4.59 -11.35
N THR A 47 -27.68 -5.79 -10.88
CA THR A 47 -28.79 -6.59 -11.44
C THR A 47 -30.08 -5.82 -11.26
N ARG A 48 -30.72 -5.42 -12.36
CA ARG A 48 -31.92 -4.56 -12.39
C ARG A 48 -33.22 -5.21 -11.88
N ASN A 49 -33.18 -6.46 -11.41
CA ASN A 49 -34.37 -7.20 -10.97
C ASN A 49 -34.16 -7.79 -9.57
N ALA A 50 -34.39 -6.97 -8.54
CA ALA A 50 -34.81 -7.45 -7.24
C ALA A 50 -35.81 -6.43 -6.69
N GLN A 51 -37.08 -6.84 -6.59
CA GLN A 51 -38.11 -6.10 -5.85
C GLN A 51 -37.65 -5.88 -4.39
N PRO A 52 -38.11 -4.81 -3.73
CA PRO A 52 -37.53 -4.33 -2.48
C PRO A 52 -37.85 -5.31 -1.34
N SER A 53 -36.95 -6.24 -1.06
CA SER A 53 -36.92 -6.88 0.25
C SER A 53 -36.31 -5.90 1.24
N VAL A 54 -37.15 -5.45 2.17
CA VAL A 54 -36.88 -4.68 3.39
C VAL A 54 -35.39 -4.42 3.64
N SER A 55 -35.01 -3.17 3.43
CA SER A 55 -33.68 -2.59 3.55
C SER A 55 -33.06 -2.86 4.92
N THR A 56 -32.12 -3.79 4.98
CA THR A 56 -31.00 -3.71 5.93
C THR A 56 -29.99 -2.74 5.32
N SER A 57 -29.84 -1.60 5.96
CA SER A 57 -28.87 -0.56 5.65
C SER A 57 -27.44 -1.11 5.80
N ALA A 58 -26.93 -1.71 4.74
CA ALA A 58 -25.52 -2.03 4.58
C ALA A 58 -24.79 -0.74 4.20
N SER A 59 -24.31 -0.01 5.21
CA SER A 59 -23.37 1.09 5.06
C SER A 59 -22.09 0.59 4.40
N GLY A 60 -21.69 1.27 3.32
CA GLY A 60 -20.42 1.06 2.64
C GLY A 60 -19.24 1.22 3.60
N GLN A 61 -18.15 0.49 3.30
CA GLN A 61 -16.91 0.50 4.05
C GLN A 61 -16.40 1.93 4.24
N GLN A 62 -16.62 2.44 5.45
CA GLN A 62 -16.02 3.66 5.96
C GLN A 62 -14.54 3.42 6.24
N LEU A 63 -13.66 4.23 5.63
CA LEU A 63 -12.37 4.61 6.20
C LEU A 63 -12.61 5.84 7.09
N SER A 64 -13.44 5.66 8.11
CA SER A 64 -13.44 6.46 9.33
C SER A 64 -13.02 5.54 10.46
N SER A 65 -12.53 6.09 11.57
CA SER A 65 -12.12 5.42 12.80
C SER A 65 -13.26 4.68 13.52
N THR A 66 -14.01 3.85 12.81
CA THR A 66 -14.99 2.92 13.35
C THR A 66 -14.23 1.61 13.62
N PRO A 67 -14.02 1.21 14.88
CA PRO A 67 -13.26 -0.01 15.16
C PRO A 67 -14.00 -1.22 14.61
N GLN A 68 -13.25 -2.01 13.85
CA GLN A 68 -13.65 -3.33 13.40
C GLN A 68 -14.04 -4.20 14.61
N MET A 69 -15.20 -4.85 14.51
CA MET A 69 -15.55 -6.01 15.31
C MET A 69 -14.33 -6.94 15.41
N PRO A 70 -14.04 -7.55 16.59
CA PRO A 70 -13.12 -8.68 16.62
C PRO A 70 -13.61 -9.70 15.59
N GLN A 71 -12.80 -9.99 14.56
CA GLN A 71 -13.17 -10.83 13.41
C GLN A 71 -13.70 -12.23 13.80
N ILE A 72 -13.54 -12.59 15.07
CA ILE A 72 -13.95 -13.83 15.73
C ILE A 72 -15.49 -14.04 15.73
N TYR A 73 -16.32 -12.98 15.73
CA TYR A 73 -17.78 -13.11 15.91
C TYR A 73 -18.66 -12.75 14.70
N GLY A 74 -18.07 -12.33 13.58
CA GLY A 74 -18.80 -11.67 12.49
C GLY A 74 -19.99 -12.43 11.90
N LYS A 75 -19.99 -13.77 11.95
CA LYS A 75 -21.13 -14.59 11.46
C LYS A 75 -22.17 -14.96 12.52
N GLN A 76 -21.82 -14.90 13.81
CA GLN A 76 -22.67 -15.33 14.93
C GLN A 76 -23.23 -14.16 15.74
N TRP A 77 -22.72 -12.93 15.53
CA TRP A 77 -23.12 -11.74 16.27
C TRP A 77 -24.63 -11.45 16.29
N PRO A 78 -25.37 -11.54 15.17
CA PRO A 78 -26.82 -11.33 15.18
C PRO A 78 -27.58 -12.28 16.11
N GLU A 79 -27.08 -13.51 16.28
CA GLU A 79 -27.68 -14.49 17.19
C GLU A 79 -27.31 -14.24 18.66
N LEU A 80 -26.14 -13.65 18.91
CA LEU A 80 -25.63 -13.34 20.24
C LEU A 80 -26.29 -12.10 20.86
N ILE A 81 -26.67 -11.10 20.04
CA ILE A 81 -27.28 -9.84 20.53
C ILE A 81 -28.80 -9.91 20.69
N ARG A 82 -29.46 -10.86 20.02
CA ARG A 82 -30.91 -11.00 20.02
C ARG A 82 -31.41 -11.31 21.42
N GLY A 83 -32.50 -10.64 21.84
CA GLY A 83 -33.20 -10.97 23.08
C GLY A 83 -33.70 -12.42 23.07
N LYS A 84 -33.63 -13.09 24.22
CA LYS A 84 -33.96 -14.51 24.36
C LYS A 84 -34.86 -14.71 25.57
N HIS A 85 -35.86 -15.58 25.45
CA HIS A 85 -36.81 -15.92 26.52
C HIS A 85 -37.50 -14.70 27.18
N GLY A 86 -37.74 -13.64 26.40
CA GLY A 86 -38.35 -12.39 26.90
C GLY A 86 -37.38 -11.46 27.64
N VAL A 87 -36.09 -11.79 27.69
CA VAL A 87 -35.06 -10.91 28.28
C VAL A 87 -34.47 -9.99 27.21
N GLU A 88 -34.41 -8.71 27.54
CA GLU A 88 -33.83 -7.65 26.72
C GLU A 88 -32.80 -6.85 27.52
N ILE A 89 -31.79 -6.35 26.82
CA ILE A 89 -30.76 -5.46 27.39
C ILE A 89 -30.86 -4.13 26.65
N VAL A 90 -31.17 -3.07 27.40
CA VAL A 90 -31.48 -1.75 26.85
C VAL A 90 -30.73 -0.63 27.55
N SER A 91 -30.45 0.46 26.84
CA SER A 91 -29.82 1.68 27.35
C SER A 91 -30.31 2.89 26.56
N ASP A 92 -30.30 4.08 27.15
CA ASP A 92 -30.59 5.34 26.44
C ASP A 92 -29.56 5.67 25.35
N HIS A 93 -28.47 4.88 25.31
CA HIS A 93 -27.36 4.99 24.37
C HIS A 93 -27.31 3.83 23.36
N ASP A 94 -28.40 3.06 23.22
CA ASP A 94 -28.50 2.00 22.21
C ASP A 94 -28.45 2.55 20.79
N GLN A 95 -27.72 1.85 19.94
CA GLN A 95 -27.66 1.99 18.49
C GLN A 95 -28.03 0.66 17.84
N ASP A 96 -28.21 0.66 16.51
CA ASP A 96 -28.51 -0.56 15.75
C ASP A 96 -27.44 -1.65 15.98
N ASN A 97 -27.86 -2.92 15.86
CA ASN A 97 -27.01 -4.11 15.96
C ASN A 97 -26.32 -4.36 17.34
N GLY A 98 -26.97 -3.96 18.44
CA GLY A 98 -26.54 -4.31 19.80
C GLY A 98 -25.33 -3.53 20.31
N HIS A 99 -25.15 -2.31 19.77
CA HIS A 99 -24.11 -1.37 20.15
C HIS A 99 -24.66 -0.35 21.15
N ILE A 100 -23.99 -0.16 22.27
CA ILE A 100 -24.26 0.93 23.23
C ILE A 100 -23.10 1.91 23.12
N ARG A 101 -23.38 3.15 22.70
CA ARG A 101 -22.34 4.17 22.46
C ARG A 101 -22.63 5.50 23.14
N PHE A 102 -21.64 6.01 23.86
CA PHE A 102 -21.72 7.31 24.53
C PHE A 102 -20.42 8.10 24.41
N SER A 103 -20.53 9.42 24.28
CA SER A 103 -19.37 10.32 24.20
C SER A 103 -18.81 10.63 25.58
N VAL A 104 -17.52 10.84 25.73
CA VAL A 104 -16.90 11.23 27.01
C VAL A 104 -16.02 12.46 26.84
N VAL A 105 -15.92 13.27 27.89
CA VAL A 105 -15.04 14.45 27.95
C VAL A 105 -13.77 14.04 28.70
N LEU A 106 -12.62 14.52 28.21
CA LEU A 106 -11.32 14.21 28.83
C LEU A 106 -11.27 14.68 30.28
N GLY A 107 -10.84 13.80 31.18
CA GLY A 107 -10.69 14.10 32.61
C GLY A 107 -11.98 14.11 33.42
N GLU A 108 -13.16 13.99 32.79
CA GLU A 108 -14.45 13.96 33.47
C GLU A 108 -15.05 12.54 33.47
N PRO A 109 -15.35 11.95 34.64
CA PRO A 109 -15.97 10.63 34.68
C PRO A 109 -17.41 10.72 34.19
N ARG A 110 -17.78 9.88 33.21
CA ARG A 110 -19.15 9.76 32.73
C ARG A 110 -19.70 8.37 33.01
N THR A 111 -20.90 8.31 33.57
CA THR A 111 -21.59 7.06 33.87
C THR A 111 -22.89 6.97 33.09
N ILE A 112 -23.18 5.80 32.52
CA ILE A 112 -24.46 5.49 31.84
C ILE A 112 -25.08 4.22 32.46
N THR A 113 -26.39 4.08 32.31
CA THR A 113 -27.12 2.89 32.80
C THR A 113 -27.43 1.93 31.65
N VAL A 114 -27.15 0.64 31.86
CA VAL A 114 -27.60 -0.47 31.02
C VAL A 114 -28.59 -1.31 31.84
N LEU A 115 -29.80 -1.46 31.33
CA LEU A 115 -30.90 -2.14 31.99
C LEU A 115 -31.07 -3.54 31.41
N VAL A 116 -31.05 -4.55 32.29
CA VAL A 116 -31.51 -5.90 31.96
C VAL A 116 -32.99 -5.98 32.33
N LYS A 117 -33.86 -6.23 31.35
CA LYS A 117 -35.32 -6.28 31.52
C LYS A 117 -35.85 -7.67 31.24
N ASN A 118 -36.68 -8.20 32.13
CA ASN A 118 -37.44 -9.42 31.86
C ASN A 118 -38.87 -9.03 31.40
N CYS A 119 -39.06 -8.96 30.08
CA CYS A 119 -40.35 -8.73 29.44
C CYS A 119 -41.13 -10.05 29.20
N GLY A 120 -40.61 -11.19 29.68
CA GLY A 120 -41.25 -12.50 29.57
C GLY A 120 -42.29 -12.75 30.65
N THR A 121 -42.98 -13.88 30.55
CA THR A 121 -44.01 -14.32 31.51
C THR A 121 -43.46 -15.22 32.62
N GLN A 122 -42.18 -15.56 32.57
CA GLN A 122 -41.53 -16.50 33.49
C GLN A 122 -40.31 -15.85 34.17
N VAL A 123 -39.96 -16.35 35.36
CA VAL A 123 -38.78 -15.89 36.11
C VAL A 123 -37.52 -16.35 35.39
N VAL A 124 -36.52 -15.47 35.29
CA VAL A 124 -35.20 -15.78 34.71
C VAL A 124 -34.13 -15.43 35.74
N THR A 125 -33.07 -16.24 35.84
CA THR A 125 -31.95 -15.93 36.73
C THR A 125 -30.78 -15.39 35.91
N LEU A 126 -30.30 -14.19 36.21
CA LEU A 126 -29.03 -13.66 35.70
C LEU A 126 -27.91 -14.26 36.58
N GLN A 127 -27.07 -15.12 36.01
CA GLN A 127 -25.99 -15.78 36.75
C GLN A 127 -24.79 -14.86 36.95
N ARG A 128 -24.40 -14.16 35.89
CA ARG A 128 -23.30 -13.19 35.89
C ARG A 128 -23.33 -12.36 34.62
N PHE A 129 -22.62 -11.24 34.66
CA PHE A 129 -22.20 -10.54 33.45
C PHE A 129 -20.70 -10.23 33.51
N GLN A 130 -20.00 -10.38 32.39
CA GLN A 130 -18.55 -10.18 32.35
C GLN A 130 -18.08 -9.47 31.07
N PRO A 131 -17.29 -8.39 31.17
CA PRO A 131 -16.57 -7.84 30.03
C PRO A 131 -15.39 -8.76 29.68
N ARG A 132 -15.30 -9.19 28.42
CA ARG A 132 -14.26 -10.15 28.00
C ARG A 132 -12.84 -9.58 27.98
N HIS A 133 -12.72 -8.26 27.83
CA HIS A 133 -11.49 -7.51 27.97
C HIS A 133 -11.73 -6.34 28.93
N GLN A 134 -10.96 -6.26 30.00
CA GLN A 134 -10.98 -5.10 30.89
C GLN A 134 -10.21 -3.96 30.22
N SER A 135 -10.92 -2.90 29.84
CA SER A 135 -10.29 -1.60 29.56
C SER A 135 -9.98 -0.96 30.91
N GLN A 136 -8.82 -0.30 31.06
CA GLN A 136 -8.54 0.45 32.29
C GLN A 136 -9.51 1.63 32.47
N GLU A 137 -10.08 2.09 31.37
CA GLU A 137 -10.93 3.27 31.25
C GLU A 137 -12.42 2.95 31.39
N LEU A 138 -12.84 1.68 31.29
CA LEU A 138 -14.25 1.26 31.42
C LEU A 138 -14.44 0.36 32.63
N SER A 139 -15.30 0.79 33.55
CA SER A 139 -15.70 0.03 34.73
C SER A 139 -17.20 -0.26 34.72
N PHE A 140 -17.57 -1.46 35.15
CA PHE A 140 -18.95 -1.91 35.26
C PHE A 140 -19.26 -2.20 36.72
N THR A 141 -20.32 -1.61 37.26
CA THR A 141 -20.72 -1.75 38.67
C THR A 141 -22.22 -1.98 38.78
N ASP A 142 -22.63 -2.76 39.77
CA ASP A 142 -24.03 -3.05 40.08
C ASP A 142 -24.23 -3.10 41.60
N GLU A 143 -25.47 -3.00 42.06
CA GLU A 143 -25.81 -2.91 43.49
C GLU A 143 -25.93 -4.27 44.21
N GLN A 144 -26.11 -5.36 43.46
CA GLN A 144 -26.47 -6.69 44.02
C GLN A 144 -25.42 -7.78 43.76
N GLY A 145 -24.19 -7.39 43.43
CA GLY A 145 -23.04 -8.27 43.26
C GLY A 145 -23.03 -9.15 42.00
N ALA A 146 -23.83 -8.84 40.98
CA ALA A 146 -23.88 -9.65 39.74
C ALA A 146 -22.57 -9.59 38.93
N ALA A 147 -21.81 -8.49 39.00
CA ALA A 147 -20.45 -8.37 38.48
C ALA A 147 -19.45 -9.27 39.21
N GLN A 148 -19.76 -9.64 40.46
CA GLN A 148 -18.95 -10.51 41.31
C GLN A 148 -19.44 -11.98 41.28
N GLY A 149 -20.40 -12.29 40.40
CA GLY A 149 -20.92 -13.65 40.18
C GLY A 149 -22.06 -14.06 41.11
N GLN A 150 -22.75 -13.11 41.76
CA GLN A 150 -23.98 -13.41 42.50
C GLN A 150 -25.16 -13.57 41.54
N SER A 151 -25.87 -14.70 41.66
CA SER A 151 -27.05 -14.98 40.86
C SER A 151 -28.24 -14.11 41.29
N LEU A 152 -28.88 -13.44 40.33
CA LEU A 152 -30.02 -12.57 40.54
C LEU A 152 -31.29 -13.14 39.89
N LEU A 153 -32.36 -13.27 40.67
CA LEU A 153 -33.68 -13.65 40.18
C LEU A 153 -34.42 -12.43 39.61
N LEU A 154 -34.77 -12.49 38.32
CA LEU A 154 -35.55 -11.47 37.60
C LEU A 154 -36.97 -11.98 37.38
N HIS A 155 -37.91 -11.48 38.16
CA HIS A 155 -39.34 -11.75 37.98
C HIS A 155 -39.88 -11.12 36.68
N PRO A 156 -41.01 -11.62 36.13
CA PRO A 156 -41.72 -10.97 35.02
C PRO A 156 -41.96 -9.48 35.28
N GLY A 157 -41.59 -8.62 34.33
CA GLY A 157 -41.63 -7.16 34.46
C GLY A 157 -40.49 -6.55 35.27
N GLY A 158 -39.61 -7.36 35.85
CA GLY A 158 -38.46 -6.93 36.63
C GLY A 158 -37.38 -6.28 35.76
N THR A 159 -36.67 -5.31 36.35
CA THR A 159 -35.56 -4.63 35.70
C THR A 159 -34.36 -4.54 36.63
N TYR A 160 -33.17 -4.62 36.08
CA TYR A 160 -31.93 -4.58 36.83
C TYR A 160 -30.91 -3.63 36.20
N PRO A 161 -30.50 -2.55 36.90
CA PRO A 161 -29.57 -1.56 36.38
C PRO A 161 -28.10 -1.96 36.61
N ILE A 162 -27.31 -1.81 35.56
CA ILE A 162 -25.85 -1.93 35.58
C ILE A 162 -25.26 -0.59 35.17
N GLN A 163 -24.40 -0.03 36.01
CA GLN A 163 -23.73 1.24 35.77
C GLN A 163 -22.43 1.01 35.01
N VAL A 164 -22.28 1.69 33.88
CA VAL A 164 -21.05 1.70 33.07
C VAL A 164 -20.41 3.07 33.22
N ARG A 165 -19.26 3.12 33.89
CA ARG A 165 -18.49 4.34 34.10
C ARG A 165 -17.24 4.34 33.24
N CYS A 166 -16.98 5.47 32.58
CA CYS A 166 -15.76 5.71 31.82
C CYS A 166 -15.02 6.97 32.32
N LEU A 167 -13.69 6.87 32.46
CA LEU A 167 -12.80 7.99 32.73
C LEU A 167 -11.53 7.82 31.90
N THR A 168 -11.20 8.82 31.08
CA THR A 168 -10.02 8.79 30.20
C THR A 168 -9.33 10.15 30.13
N THR A 169 -8.01 10.14 29.94
CA THR A 169 -7.16 11.31 29.76
C THR A 169 -6.68 11.49 28.32
N CYS A 170 -7.06 10.61 27.39
CA CYS A 170 -6.67 10.67 25.99
C CYS A 170 -7.84 10.52 25.03
N ASN A 171 -7.75 11.15 23.86
CA ASN A 171 -8.70 10.94 22.77
C ASN A 171 -8.58 9.50 22.28
N GLY A 172 -9.71 8.84 22.05
CA GLY A 172 -9.71 7.42 21.70
C GLY A 172 -11.09 6.77 21.77
N HIS A 173 -11.11 5.50 21.40
CA HIS A 173 -12.29 4.65 21.42
C HIS A 173 -12.06 3.51 22.42
N PHE A 174 -12.76 3.55 23.55
CA PHE A 174 -12.64 2.58 24.63
C PHE A 174 -13.86 1.65 24.56
N SER A 175 -13.67 0.34 24.44
CA SER A 175 -14.79 -0.58 24.21
C SER A 175 -14.62 -1.95 24.83
N ALA A 176 -15.75 -2.55 25.20
CA ALA A 176 -15.81 -3.92 25.71
C ALA A 176 -17.02 -4.66 25.13
N VAL A 177 -16.83 -5.96 24.84
CA VAL A 177 -17.94 -6.89 24.62
C VAL A 177 -18.34 -7.46 25.98
N VAL A 178 -19.59 -7.24 26.37
CA VAL A 178 -20.15 -7.69 27.64
C VAL A 178 -21.08 -8.88 27.37
N PHE A 179 -20.83 -9.98 28.06
CA PHE A 179 -21.67 -11.19 28.03
C PHE A 179 -22.55 -11.23 29.27
N PHE A 180 -23.84 -11.48 29.07
CA PHE A 180 -24.83 -11.66 30.13
C PHE A 180 -25.32 -13.10 30.06
N GLU A 181 -25.10 -13.87 31.13
CA GLU A 181 -25.43 -15.30 31.20
C GLU A 181 -26.67 -15.51 32.06
N PHE A 182 -27.65 -16.23 31.54
CA PHE A 182 -28.95 -16.47 32.15
C PHE A 182 -29.27 -17.96 32.23
N THR A 183 -30.06 -18.34 33.24
CA THR A 183 -30.70 -19.65 33.34
C THR A 183 -32.20 -19.52 33.58
N LYS A 184 -32.95 -20.46 33.00
CA LYS A 184 -34.40 -20.54 33.11
C LYS A 184 -34.78 -22.01 33.16
N GLU A 185 -35.21 -22.54 34.31
CA GLU A 185 -35.62 -23.96 34.38
C GLU A 185 -36.98 -24.17 33.68
N PRO A 186 -37.16 -25.24 32.88
CA PRO A 186 -36.25 -26.36 32.59
C PRO A 186 -35.36 -26.17 31.34
N ASP A 187 -35.27 -24.97 30.78
CA ASP A 187 -34.49 -24.64 29.58
C ASP A 187 -32.97 -24.60 29.84
N GLU A 188 -32.17 -24.78 28.78
CA GLU A 188 -30.71 -24.65 28.83
C GLU A 188 -30.25 -23.20 29.15
N PRO A 189 -29.05 -23.01 29.74
CA PRO A 189 -28.46 -21.69 29.93
C PRO A 189 -28.31 -20.95 28.60
N PHE A 190 -28.66 -19.66 28.59
CA PHE A 190 -28.55 -18.82 27.41
C PHE A 190 -27.80 -17.53 27.71
N SER A 191 -27.26 -16.90 26.67
CA SER A 191 -26.54 -15.64 26.81
C SER A 191 -26.98 -14.59 25.81
N ILE A 192 -26.91 -13.32 26.23
CA ILE A 192 -27.12 -12.14 25.40
C ILE A 192 -25.83 -11.31 25.49
N SER A 193 -25.39 -10.75 24.36
CA SER A 193 -24.17 -9.94 24.27
C SER A 193 -24.48 -8.50 23.89
N ARG A 194 -23.67 -7.57 24.39
CA ARG A 194 -23.68 -6.15 23.97
C ARG A 194 -22.25 -5.65 23.73
N TYR A 195 -22.10 -4.79 22.73
CA TYR A 195 -20.86 -4.05 22.51
C TYR A 195 -21.00 -2.65 23.10
N VAL A 196 -20.25 -2.36 24.15
CA VAL A 196 -20.31 -1.06 24.85
C VAL A 196 -19.07 -0.26 24.50
N ALA A 197 -19.23 1.00 24.08
CA ALA A 197 -18.13 1.88 23.72
C ALA A 197 -18.29 3.32 24.22
N ALA A 198 -17.22 3.84 24.82
CA ALA A 198 -17.04 5.24 25.18
C ALA A 198 -16.10 5.92 24.17
N ILE A 199 -16.49 7.08 23.67
CA ILE A 199 -15.74 7.80 22.62
C ILE A 199 -15.30 9.17 23.10
N ALA A 200 -13.99 9.39 23.17
CA ALA A 200 -13.37 10.69 23.42
C ALA A 200 -12.86 11.28 22.10
N GLU A 201 -13.57 12.24 21.53
CA GLU A 201 -13.21 12.89 20.26
C GLU A 201 -12.67 14.31 20.48
N GLY A 202 -11.51 14.60 19.90
CA GLY A 202 -10.95 15.95 19.85
C GLY A 202 -11.65 16.84 18.81
N GLN A 203 -11.48 18.16 18.90
CA GLN A 203 -12.07 19.12 17.96
C GLN A 203 -11.66 18.84 16.51
N LEU A 204 -10.38 18.54 16.27
CA LEU A 204 -9.86 18.19 14.95
C LEU A 204 -10.57 16.95 14.34
N ALA A 205 -10.94 15.97 15.15
CA ALA A 205 -11.65 14.78 14.66
C ALA A 205 -13.07 15.11 14.19
N LYS A 206 -13.72 16.09 14.85
CA LYS A 206 -15.03 16.60 14.43
C LYS A 206 -14.91 17.43 13.15
N ASP A 207 -13.87 18.26 13.05
CA ASP A 207 -13.61 19.08 11.86
C ASP A 207 -13.26 18.23 10.62
N LEU A 208 -12.64 17.06 10.83
CA LEU A 208 -12.32 16.07 9.79
C LEU A 208 -13.46 15.06 9.53
N GLY A 209 -14.62 15.23 10.18
CA GLY A 209 -15.77 14.36 10.00
C GLY A 209 -16.32 14.42 8.57
N PRO A 210 -16.95 13.33 8.06
CA PRO A 210 -17.55 13.33 6.73
C PRO A 210 -18.68 14.38 6.66
N SER A 211 -18.61 15.27 5.68
CA SER A 211 -19.62 16.31 5.45
C SER A 211 -20.94 15.77 4.89
N ALA A 212 -20.95 14.55 4.36
CA ALA A 212 -22.13 13.87 3.82
C ALA A 212 -22.01 12.34 3.96
N PRO A 213 -23.13 11.59 3.98
CA PRO A 213 -23.12 10.13 3.97
C PRO A 213 -22.38 9.57 2.75
N PHE A 214 -21.62 8.48 2.94
CA PHE A 214 -20.94 7.81 1.84
C PHE A 214 -21.95 7.30 0.80
N GLN A 215 -21.80 7.74 -0.45
CA GLN A 215 -22.53 7.23 -1.59
C GLN A 215 -21.62 6.32 -2.42
N PRO A 216 -22.00 5.05 -2.66
CA PRO A 216 -21.24 4.17 -3.54
C PRO A 216 -21.14 4.77 -4.94
N TYR A 217 -19.92 4.85 -5.49
CA TYR A 217 -19.71 5.33 -6.85
C TYR A 217 -20.40 4.40 -7.86
N GLU A 218 -21.34 4.94 -8.64
CA GLU A 218 -21.91 4.26 -9.79
C GLU A 218 -21.12 4.68 -11.03
N ALA A 219 -20.34 3.74 -11.59
CA ALA A 219 -19.61 4.00 -12.82
C ALA A 219 -20.59 4.37 -13.94
N SER A 220 -20.55 5.62 -14.40
CA SER A 220 -21.33 6.05 -15.55
C SER A 220 -20.82 5.28 -16.77
N LEU A 221 -21.69 4.45 -17.37
CA LEU A 221 -21.42 3.83 -18.67
C LEU A 221 -21.34 4.94 -19.70
N GLN A 222 -20.14 5.45 -19.98
CA GLN A 222 -19.95 6.42 -21.05
C GLN A 222 -20.38 5.76 -22.37
N ARG A 223 -21.30 6.43 -23.08
CA ARG A 223 -21.72 6.05 -24.42
C ARG A 223 -20.50 6.13 -25.34
N LEU A 224 -20.36 5.20 -26.29
CA LEU A 224 -19.31 5.29 -27.31
C LEU A 224 -19.60 6.53 -28.17
N VAL A 225 -18.92 7.63 -27.88
CA VAL A 225 -18.99 8.88 -28.65
C VAL A 225 -17.69 9.03 -29.43
N THR A 226 -17.78 9.51 -30.67
CA THR A 226 -16.59 9.86 -31.44
C THR A 226 -15.95 11.09 -30.81
N VAL A 227 -14.71 10.99 -30.33
CA VAL A 227 -14.01 12.07 -29.64
C VAL A 227 -12.93 12.66 -30.55
N ILE A 228 -12.91 13.99 -30.67
CA ILE A 228 -11.78 14.73 -31.24
C ILE A 228 -11.02 15.36 -30.07
N THR A 229 -9.76 14.95 -29.87
CA THR A 229 -8.91 15.53 -28.84
C THR A 229 -8.20 16.76 -29.37
N GLU A 230 -8.35 17.89 -28.68
CA GLU A 230 -7.59 19.10 -28.94
C GLU A 230 -6.43 19.21 -27.94
N GLU A 231 -5.20 19.25 -28.47
CA GLU A 231 -3.98 19.28 -27.65
C GLU A 231 -3.77 20.63 -26.95
N GLY A 232 -3.45 20.56 -25.66
CA GLY A 232 -3.13 21.72 -24.83
C GLY A 232 -1.67 22.12 -24.88
N ILE A 233 -1.30 23.02 -23.96
CA ILE A 233 0.05 23.57 -23.85
C ILE A 233 0.74 22.95 -22.63
N PRO A 234 1.76 22.09 -22.80
CA PRO A 234 2.50 21.51 -21.68
C PRO A 234 3.32 22.56 -20.92
N PRO A 235 3.68 22.31 -19.65
CA PRO A 235 4.52 23.22 -18.88
C PRO A 235 5.95 23.33 -19.43
N ASP A 236 6.55 24.51 -19.30
CA ASP A 236 7.93 24.79 -19.65
C ASP A 236 8.88 23.89 -18.84
N SER A 237 9.31 22.81 -19.48
CA SER A 237 10.21 21.79 -18.94
C SER A 237 10.92 20.99 -20.04
N SER A 238 10.63 21.29 -21.31
CA SER A 238 11.13 20.57 -22.48
C SER A 238 12.23 21.30 -23.23
N GLN A 239 12.47 22.59 -22.97
CA GLN A 239 13.32 23.42 -23.84
C GLN A 239 14.84 23.17 -23.67
N LYS A 240 15.29 22.59 -22.54
CA LYS A 240 16.71 22.25 -22.29
C LYS A 240 16.88 20.90 -21.57
N ASN A 241 16.33 19.82 -22.12
CA ASN A 241 16.67 18.48 -21.66
C ASN A 241 17.93 18.00 -22.40
N GLU A 242 19.12 18.24 -21.83
CA GLU A 242 20.39 17.79 -22.40
C GLU A 242 20.60 16.27 -22.24
N LEU A 243 19.85 15.63 -21.34
CA LEU A 243 19.86 14.18 -21.23
C LEU A 243 19.04 13.57 -22.38
N GLU A 244 19.73 13.31 -23.48
CA GLU A 244 19.17 12.68 -24.66
C GLU A 244 18.57 11.30 -24.35
N ARG A 245 17.42 11.01 -24.96
CA ARG A 245 16.72 9.74 -24.81
C ARG A 245 17.05 8.83 -26.00
N GLU A 246 18.28 8.32 -26.01
CA GLU A 246 18.79 7.41 -27.04
C GLU A 246 17.95 6.12 -27.16
N ILE A 247 17.47 5.57 -26.04
CA ILE A 247 16.61 4.39 -26.01
C ILE A 247 15.15 4.81 -25.79
N PRO A 248 14.28 4.67 -26.80
CA PRO A 248 12.87 5.05 -26.68
C PRO A 248 12.14 4.14 -25.68
N LEU A 249 11.20 4.72 -24.95
CA LEU A 249 10.32 3.97 -24.05
C LEU A 249 9.13 3.45 -24.84
N GLY A 250 8.93 2.14 -24.83
CA GLY A 250 7.76 1.51 -25.45
C GLY A 250 6.44 1.96 -24.82
N THR A 251 5.34 1.81 -25.57
CA THR A 251 4.01 2.22 -25.09
C THR A 251 3.41 1.22 -24.09
N TYR A 252 3.83 -0.06 -24.16
CA TYR A 252 3.38 -1.18 -23.32
C TYR A 252 1.86 -1.17 -23.10
N GLN A 253 1.10 -1.13 -24.18
CA GLN A 253 -0.36 -1.21 -24.11
C GLN A 253 -0.78 -2.64 -23.78
N TYR A 254 -1.73 -2.80 -22.86
CA TYR A 254 -2.34 -4.11 -22.64
C TYR A 254 -3.16 -4.55 -23.86
N PRO A 255 -3.30 -5.86 -24.10
CA PRO A 255 -4.18 -6.37 -25.16
C PRO A 255 -5.62 -5.91 -24.93
N LYS A 256 -6.30 -5.41 -25.98
CA LYS A 256 -7.71 -4.96 -25.87
C LYS A 256 -8.63 -6.05 -25.30
N SER A 257 -8.39 -7.30 -25.68
CA SER A 257 -9.12 -8.48 -25.19
C SER A 257 -8.94 -8.75 -23.70
N LEU A 258 -7.92 -8.19 -23.03
CA LEU A 258 -7.70 -8.40 -21.59
C LEU A 258 -8.83 -7.78 -20.77
N LYS A 259 -9.27 -6.57 -21.13
CA LYS A 259 -10.42 -5.92 -20.48
C LYS A 259 -11.70 -6.72 -20.65
N ASP A 260 -11.98 -7.18 -21.87
CA ASP A 260 -13.16 -8.02 -22.15
C ASP A 260 -13.11 -9.32 -21.35
N THR A 261 -11.93 -9.94 -21.26
CA THR A 261 -11.69 -11.15 -20.47
C THR A 261 -11.98 -10.92 -18.99
N ILE A 262 -11.55 -9.78 -18.43
CA ILE A 262 -11.82 -9.42 -17.04
C ILE A 262 -13.31 -9.15 -16.80
N LEU A 263 -13.96 -8.44 -17.73
CA LEU A 263 -15.39 -8.10 -17.65
C LEU A 263 -16.29 -9.33 -17.72
N LEU A 264 -15.96 -10.30 -18.58
CA LEU A 264 -16.71 -11.55 -18.73
C LEU A 264 -16.55 -12.48 -17.51
N GLY A 265 -15.40 -12.42 -16.85
CA GLY A 265 -15.12 -13.17 -15.63
C GLY A 265 -15.15 -14.70 -15.81
N PRO A 266 -15.11 -15.45 -14.70
CA PRO A 266 -15.00 -16.91 -14.71
C PRO A 266 -16.27 -17.66 -15.13
N ASN A 267 -17.42 -16.96 -15.23
CA ASN A 267 -18.73 -17.56 -15.49
C ASN A 267 -19.11 -17.56 -16.98
N ALA A 268 -18.36 -16.83 -17.83
CA ALA A 268 -18.52 -16.94 -19.27
C ALA A 268 -18.01 -18.29 -19.74
N SER A 269 -18.84 -19.03 -20.47
CA SER A 269 -18.60 -20.37 -21.03
C SER A 269 -17.16 -20.54 -21.53
N ALA A 270 -16.33 -21.24 -20.74
CA ALA A 270 -15.00 -21.76 -21.10
C ALA A 270 -14.20 -20.94 -22.14
N SER A 271 -14.03 -19.63 -21.93
CA SER A 271 -13.11 -18.87 -22.78
C SER A 271 -11.67 -19.31 -22.47
N SER A 272 -10.97 -19.83 -23.49
CA SER A 272 -9.56 -20.26 -23.37
C SER A 272 -8.67 -19.14 -22.81
N SER A 273 -9.02 -17.88 -23.07
CA SER A 273 -8.29 -16.70 -22.61
C SER A 273 -8.36 -16.50 -21.08
N TRP A 274 -9.53 -16.62 -20.45
CA TRP A 274 -9.63 -16.52 -18.98
C TRP A 274 -8.88 -17.65 -18.30
N ALA A 275 -9.00 -18.89 -18.82
CA ALA A 275 -8.29 -20.04 -18.28
C ALA A 275 -6.76 -19.87 -18.37
N ALA A 276 -6.25 -19.38 -19.50
CA ALA A 276 -4.83 -19.08 -19.68
C ALA A 276 -4.33 -17.99 -18.74
N MET A 277 -5.09 -16.88 -18.62
CA MET A 277 -4.77 -15.79 -17.70
C MET A 277 -4.72 -16.30 -16.25
N ARG A 278 -5.74 -17.04 -15.84
CA ARG A 278 -5.82 -17.63 -14.50
C ARG A 278 -4.68 -18.60 -14.22
N SER A 279 -4.34 -19.45 -15.18
CA SER A 279 -3.23 -20.40 -15.06
C SER A 279 -1.90 -19.68 -14.83
N LEU A 280 -1.63 -18.59 -15.56
CA LEU A 280 -0.42 -17.78 -15.38
C LEU A 280 -0.40 -17.07 -14.00
N LEU A 281 -1.54 -16.54 -13.55
CA LEU A 281 -1.66 -15.88 -12.24
C LEU A 281 -1.48 -16.86 -11.07
N GLU A 282 -2.03 -18.07 -11.17
CA GLU A 282 -1.94 -19.12 -10.15
C GLU A 282 -0.59 -19.85 -10.14
N ALA A 283 0.15 -19.84 -11.25
CA ALA A 283 1.48 -20.47 -11.34
C ALA A 283 2.46 -19.84 -10.33
N PRO A 284 3.30 -20.62 -9.63
CA PRO A 284 4.35 -20.07 -8.78
C PRO A 284 5.34 -19.25 -9.61
N LEU A 285 5.87 -18.17 -9.04
CA LEU A 285 6.83 -17.32 -9.76
C LEU A 285 8.17 -18.05 -9.91
N GLN A 286 8.63 -18.16 -11.15
CA GLN A 286 9.89 -18.80 -11.56
C GLN A 286 10.61 -17.91 -12.59
N ALA A 287 11.85 -18.22 -12.91
CA ALA A 287 12.64 -17.44 -13.87
C ALA A 287 11.97 -17.41 -15.26
N GLU A 288 11.37 -18.53 -15.67
CA GLU A 288 10.81 -18.76 -17.00
C GLU A 288 9.49 -18.00 -17.23
N ASN A 289 8.73 -17.75 -16.15
CA ASN A 289 7.43 -17.05 -16.23
C ASN A 289 7.48 -15.62 -15.66
N TYR A 290 8.66 -15.15 -15.24
CA TYR A 290 8.86 -13.88 -14.57
C TYR A 290 8.31 -12.70 -15.38
N LEU A 291 8.71 -12.62 -16.65
CA LEU A 291 8.31 -11.55 -17.55
C LEU A 291 6.80 -11.54 -17.78
N GLN A 292 6.24 -12.68 -18.20
CA GLN A 292 4.83 -12.79 -18.58
C GLN A 292 3.93 -12.54 -17.38
N LYS A 293 4.28 -13.09 -16.21
CA LYS A 293 3.48 -12.94 -14.99
C LYS A 293 3.47 -11.50 -14.50
N PHE A 294 4.62 -10.84 -14.36
CA PHE A 294 4.65 -9.45 -13.90
C PHE A 294 4.10 -8.46 -14.93
N GLN A 295 4.27 -8.69 -16.23
CA GLN A 295 3.60 -7.88 -17.25
C GLN A 295 2.08 -7.96 -17.13
N LEU A 296 1.52 -9.16 -16.95
CA LEU A 296 0.09 -9.32 -16.71
C LEU A 296 -0.35 -8.59 -15.44
N LEU A 297 0.37 -8.76 -14.33
CA LEU A 297 0.03 -8.09 -13.07
C LEU A 297 0.04 -6.55 -13.19
N LEU A 298 1.04 -5.98 -13.88
CA LEU A 298 1.11 -4.54 -14.13
C LEU A 298 -0.06 -4.05 -15.00
N HIS A 299 -0.46 -4.82 -16.02
CA HIS A 299 -1.65 -4.48 -16.81
C HIS A 299 -2.95 -4.58 -16.01
N LEU A 300 -3.06 -5.54 -15.09
CA LEU A 300 -4.20 -5.65 -14.18
C LEU A 300 -4.27 -4.48 -13.19
N GLU A 301 -3.13 -3.97 -12.74
CA GLU A 301 -3.04 -2.76 -11.93
C GLU A 301 -3.43 -1.52 -12.75
N GLU A 302 -2.87 -1.38 -13.95
CA GLU A 302 -3.18 -0.28 -14.87
C GLU A 302 -4.68 -0.16 -15.16
N ILE A 303 -5.32 -1.28 -15.47
CA ILE A 303 -6.75 -1.36 -15.72
C ILE A 303 -7.55 -0.91 -14.49
N GLN A 304 -7.11 -1.28 -13.28
CA GLN A 304 -7.77 -0.82 -12.06
C GLN A 304 -7.56 0.67 -11.82
N MET A 305 -6.35 1.20 -12.04
CA MET A 305 -6.05 2.62 -11.93
C MET A 305 -6.94 3.46 -12.88
N GLU A 306 -7.20 2.97 -14.09
CA GLU A 306 -8.12 3.59 -15.04
C GLU A 306 -9.57 3.66 -14.52
N VAL A 307 -10.01 2.70 -13.72
CA VAL A 307 -11.35 2.71 -13.11
C VAL A 307 -11.37 3.64 -11.92
N ASP A 308 -10.34 3.57 -11.06
CA ASP A 308 -10.28 4.33 -9.82
C ASP A 308 -10.15 5.83 -10.04
N ILE A 309 -9.37 6.24 -11.05
CA ILE A 309 -9.20 7.67 -11.35
C ILE A 309 -10.52 8.34 -11.77
N ARG A 310 -11.45 7.58 -12.36
CA ARG A 310 -12.76 8.08 -12.82
C ARG A 310 -13.70 8.46 -11.68
N ARG A 311 -13.43 7.97 -10.46
CA ARG A 311 -14.18 8.36 -9.26
C ARG A 311 -14.03 9.85 -8.93
N TYR A 312 -13.00 10.49 -9.48
CA TYR A 312 -12.72 11.91 -9.31
C TYR A 312 -13.22 12.75 -10.48
N ASP A 313 -13.78 12.15 -11.54
CA ASP A 313 -14.35 12.91 -12.66
C ASP A 313 -15.41 13.90 -12.14
N MET A 314 -15.39 15.12 -12.66
CA MET A 314 -16.26 16.21 -12.22
C MET A 314 -17.20 16.61 -13.35
N GLN A 315 -18.43 17.00 -13.01
CA GLN A 315 -19.43 17.44 -13.98
C GLN A 315 -19.85 18.88 -13.69
N ASP A 316 -20.18 19.62 -14.75
CA ASP A 316 -20.75 20.96 -14.67
C ASP A 316 -19.90 21.96 -13.86
N VAL A 317 -18.57 21.79 -13.86
CA VAL A 317 -17.62 22.62 -13.12
C VAL A 317 -17.17 23.83 -13.90
N THR A 318 -16.88 24.91 -13.20
CA THR A 318 -16.36 26.14 -13.80
C THR A 318 -14.85 26.23 -13.60
N MET A 319 -14.19 26.95 -14.50
CA MET A 319 -12.77 27.30 -14.39
C MET A 319 -12.62 28.82 -14.41
N VAL A 320 -11.50 29.34 -13.91
CA VAL A 320 -11.17 30.76 -13.99
C VAL A 320 -9.89 30.93 -14.80
N GLN A 321 -9.88 31.85 -15.76
CA GLN A 321 -8.67 32.13 -16.53
C GLN A 321 -7.78 33.15 -15.79
N GLU A 322 -6.55 32.76 -15.50
CA GLU A 322 -5.55 33.58 -14.81
C GLU A 322 -4.21 33.47 -15.54
N ARG A 323 -3.66 34.60 -16.02
CA ARG A 323 -2.35 34.68 -16.71
C ARG A 323 -2.20 33.66 -17.86
N GLY A 324 -3.28 33.43 -18.63
CA GLY A 324 -3.28 32.49 -19.76
C GLY A 324 -3.46 31.01 -19.38
N LEU A 325 -3.54 30.69 -18.09
CA LEU A 325 -3.85 29.34 -17.59
C LEU A 325 -5.28 29.28 -17.05
N PHE A 326 -5.82 28.06 -16.96
CA PHE A 326 -7.15 27.80 -16.39
C PHE A 326 -7.00 27.22 -15.00
N VAL A 327 -7.67 27.81 -14.03
CA VAL A 327 -7.66 27.36 -12.63
C VAL A 327 -8.93 26.57 -12.39
N LEU A 328 -8.76 25.28 -12.09
CA LEU A 328 -9.83 24.37 -11.69
C LEU A 328 -9.73 24.11 -10.19
N LYS A 329 -10.85 24.25 -9.47
CA LYS A 329 -10.93 23.83 -8.07
C LYS A 329 -11.17 22.32 -8.00
N VAL A 330 -10.23 21.59 -7.40
CA VAL A 330 -10.27 20.14 -7.22
C VAL A 330 -10.11 19.83 -5.72
N PRO A 331 -11.23 19.63 -4.99
CA PRO A 331 -11.17 19.19 -3.59
C PRO A 331 -10.40 17.88 -3.46
N GLY A 332 -9.55 17.73 -2.45
CA GLY A 332 -8.80 16.49 -2.21
C GLY A 332 -7.45 16.36 -2.94
N VAL A 333 -7.14 17.27 -3.88
CA VAL A 333 -5.91 17.16 -4.70
C VAL A 333 -4.63 17.38 -3.88
N ALA A 334 -4.68 18.19 -2.82
CA ALA A 334 -3.58 18.37 -1.87
C ALA A 334 -3.22 17.05 -1.16
N GLU A 335 -4.22 16.23 -0.86
CA GLU A 335 -4.10 14.90 -0.28
C GLU A 335 -3.79 13.81 -1.32
N LYS A 336 -3.51 14.20 -2.57
CA LYS A 336 -3.27 13.32 -3.74
C LYS A 336 -4.50 12.48 -4.10
N ARG A 337 -5.70 13.06 -4.00
CA ARG A 337 -6.99 12.44 -4.31
C ARG A 337 -7.88 13.39 -5.15
N PRO A 338 -7.74 13.44 -6.47
CA PRO A 338 -6.92 12.58 -7.32
C PRO A 338 -5.42 12.90 -7.25
N SER A 339 -4.57 11.90 -7.52
CA SER A 339 -3.12 12.09 -7.57
C SER A 339 -2.73 12.74 -8.90
N VAL A 340 -2.74 14.07 -8.91
CA VAL A 340 -2.39 14.90 -10.06
C VAL A 340 -1.08 15.62 -9.78
N LEU A 341 -0.12 15.54 -10.69
CA LEU A 341 1.19 16.18 -10.57
C LEU A 341 1.45 17.12 -11.75
N ARG A 342 2.43 18.03 -11.58
CA ARG A 342 2.91 18.87 -12.69
C ARG A 342 3.38 18.00 -13.85
N GLY A 343 2.92 18.35 -15.06
CA GLY A 343 3.20 17.62 -16.30
C GLY A 343 2.18 16.52 -16.62
N ASP A 344 1.30 16.15 -15.69
CA ASP A 344 0.15 15.31 -16.00
C ASP A 344 -0.85 16.07 -16.88
N HIS A 345 -1.88 15.37 -17.35
CA HIS A 345 -2.98 16.00 -18.08
C HIS A 345 -4.32 15.47 -17.61
N LEU A 346 -5.34 16.26 -17.85
CA LEU A 346 -6.73 15.86 -17.73
C LEU A 346 -7.46 16.24 -19.01
N PHE A 347 -8.66 15.73 -19.17
CA PHE A 347 -9.52 16.08 -20.28
C PHE A 347 -10.68 16.93 -19.78
N ALA A 348 -11.05 17.94 -20.55
CA ALA A 348 -12.23 18.75 -20.31
C ALA A 348 -13.05 18.85 -21.60
N HIS A 349 -14.37 18.83 -21.50
CA HIS A 349 -15.26 19.19 -22.60
C HIS A 349 -16.36 20.11 -22.08
N LEU A 350 -16.96 20.92 -22.96
CA LEU A 350 -18.05 21.80 -22.57
C LEU A 350 -19.27 20.95 -22.18
N SER A 351 -19.87 21.23 -21.02
CA SER A 351 -21.04 20.49 -20.55
C SER A 351 -22.25 20.69 -21.48
N SER A 352 -22.34 21.85 -22.15
CA SER A 352 -23.34 22.12 -23.19
C SER A 352 -23.16 21.27 -24.45
N GLU A 353 -22.00 20.68 -24.65
CA GLU A 353 -21.66 19.87 -25.82
C GLU A 353 -21.66 18.36 -25.51
N ARG A 354 -22.16 17.93 -24.34
CA ARG A 354 -22.13 16.54 -23.87
C ARG A 354 -22.70 15.53 -24.87
N ASP A 355 -23.73 15.91 -25.62
CA ASP A 355 -24.41 15.06 -26.61
C ASP A 355 -23.95 15.30 -28.07
N HIS A 356 -22.95 16.16 -28.31
CA HIS A 356 -22.43 16.41 -29.66
C HIS A 356 -21.61 15.21 -30.18
N SER A 357 -21.70 14.97 -31.49
CA SER A 357 -20.86 14.01 -32.21
C SER A 357 -20.25 14.67 -33.45
N PRO A 358 -18.92 14.84 -33.52
CA PRO A 358 -17.92 14.40 -32.53
C PRO A 358 -17.89 15.29 -31.27
N LEU A 359 -17.63 14.67 -30.11
CA LEU A 359 -17.37 15.38 -28.86
C LEU A 359 -15.96 15.98 -28.91
N ILE A 360 -15.84 17.28 -28.69
CA ILE A 360 -14.54 17.96 -28.62
C ILE A 360 -14.02 17.84 -27.19
N GLN A 361 -12.88 17.17 -27.04
CA GLN A 361 -12.22 16.97 -25.76
C GLN A 361 -10.92 17.75 -25.72
N TYR A 362 -10.85 18.78 -24.89
CA TYR A 362 -9.67 19.58 -24.69
C TYR A 362 -8.75 18.91 -23.68
N LYS A 363 -7.49 18.71 -24.05
CA LYS A 363 -6.47 18.19 -23.15
C LYS A 363 -5.82 19.35 -22.39
N GLY A 364 -5.97 19.34 -21.08
CA GLY A 364 -5.38 20.35 -20.19
C GLY A 364 -4.16 19.79 -19.50
N TYR A 365 -2.98 20.33 -19.78
CA TYR A 365 -1.75 19.95 -19.08
C TYR A 365 -1.64 20.66 -17.75
N VAL A 366 -1.19 19.97 -16.71
CA VAL A 366 -1.03 20.50 -15.36
C VAL A 366 0.28 21.27 -15.27
N HIS A 367 0.19 22.57 -15.00
CA HIS A 367 1.34 23.47 -14.83
C HIS A 367 1.76 23.57 -13.37
N SER A 368 0.81 23.62 -12.44
CA SER A 368 1.05 23.58 -11.00
C SER A 368 -0.18 23.06 -10.24
N VAL A 369 0.07 22.58 -9.03
CA VAL A 369 -0.96 22.18 -8.05
C VAL A 369 -0.79 23.06 -6.81
N GLU A 370 -1.85 23.73 -6.38
CA GLU A 370 -1.88 24.75 -5.33
C GLU A 370 -3.04 24.48 -4.37
N LEU A 371 -2.77 23.73 -3.28
CA LEU A 371 -3.79 23.30 -2.33
C LEU A 371 -4.95 22.58 -3.05
N GLU A 372 -6.14 23.19 -3.12
CA GLU A 372 -7.32 22.67 -3.81
C GLU A 372 -7.45 23.17 -5.27
N LYS A 373 -6.39 23.74 -5.86
CA LYS A 373 -6.43 24.31 -7.21
C LYS A 373 -5.42 23.64 -8.13
N VAL A 374 -5.82 23.41 -9.36
CA VAL A 374 -4.97 22.89 -10.43
C VAL A 374 -4.92 23.93 -11.55
N ARG A 375 -3.72 24.34 -11.95
CA ARG A 375 -3.52 25.27 -13.07
C ARG A 375 -3.26 24.49 -14.35
N LEU A 376 -4.04 24.75 -15.38
CA LEU A 376 -4.12 23.97 -16.60
C LEU A 376 -3.77 24.80 -17.84
N GLY A 377 -2.89 24.26 -18.67
CA GLY A 377 -2.57 24.79 -19.99
C GLY A 377 -3.40 24.09 -21.08
N PHE A 378 -4.45 24.76 -21.53
CA PHE A 378 -5.29 24.31 -22.66
C PHE A 378 -4.87 24.98 -23.97
N SER A 379 -5.45 24.52 -25.07
CA SER A 379 -5.21 25.03 -26.41
C SER A 379 -5.61 26.51 -26.55
N SER A 380 -4.98 27.20 -27.49
CA SER A 380 -5.31 28.59 -27.80
C SER A 380 -6.72 28.76 -28.38
N LYS A 381 -7.32 27.70 -28.99
CA LYS A 381 -8.72 27.78 -29.46
C LYS A 381 -9.69 27.78 -28.29
N LEU A 382 -9.47 26.97 -27.25
CA LEU A 382 -10.30 27.01 -26.05
C LEU A 382 -10.17 28.37 -25.35
N GLN A 383 -8.94 28.90 -25.24
CA GLN A 383 -8.69 30.23 -24.68
C GLN A 383 -9.50 31.33 -25.36
N LYS A 384 -9.64 31.28 -26.70
CA LYS A 384 -10.43 32.26 -27.47
C LYS A 384 -11.93 32.09 -27.31
N LYS A 385 -12.41 30.85 -27.09
CA LYS A 385 -13.83 30.53 -26.88
C LYS A 385 -14.28 30.75 -25.44
N PHE A 386 -13.35 30.89 -24.50
CA PHE A 386 -13.66 30.90 -23.09
C PHE A 386 -14.40 32.16 -22.66
N VAL A 387 -15.45 31.96 -21.85
CA VAL A 387 -16.22 33.01 -21.18
C VAL A 387 -16.37 32.59 -19.72
N ASN A 388 -16.37 33.56 -18.80
CA ASN A 388 -16.59 33.28 -17.38
C ASN A 388 -17.93 32.55 -17.19
N ASN A 389 -17.94 31.59 -16.25
CA ASN A 389 -19.07 30.68 -15.96
C ASN A 389 -19.39 29.61 -17.00
N LEU A 390 -18.55 29.41 -18.02
CA LEU A 390 -18.65 28.19 -18.83
C LEU A 390 -18.46 26.95 -17.95
N LYS A 391 -19.33 25.97 -18.19
CA LYS A 391 -19.34 24.69 -17.47
C LYS A 391 -18.64 23.63 -18.29
N PHE A 392 -17.82 22.84 -17.60
CA PHE A 392 -17.03 21.77 -18.16
C PHE A 392 -17.31 20.49 -17.41
N ASP A 393 -17.26 19.38 -18.15
CA ASP A 393 -17.11 18.06 -17.57
C ASP A 393 -15.64 17.68 -17.69
N VAL A 394 -15.04 17.29 -16.57
CA VAL A 394 -13.62 17.02 -16.40
C VAL A 394 -13.41 15.54 -16.15
N THR A 395 -12.56 14.95 -16.98
CA THR A 395 -12.09 13.56 -16.85
C THR A 395 -10.65 13.56 -16.40
N PHE A 396 -10.38 12.92 -15.26
CA PHE A 396 -9.02 12.77 -14.76
C PHE A 396 -8.29 11.62 -15.45
N THR A 397 -6.98 11.76 -15.58
CA THR A 397 -6.09 10.71 -16.07
C THR A 397 -4.95 10.51 -15.07
N PHE A 398 -4.12 9.49 -15.32
CA PHE A 398 -2.91 9.25 -14.55
C PHE A 398 -1.72 9.05 -15.47
N SER A 399 -0.51 9.29 -14.95
CA SER A 399 0.71 9.06 -15.69
C SER A 399 0.99 7.56 -15.85
N ARG A 400 1.06 7.08 -17.10
CA ARG A 400 1.48 5.70 -17.41
C ARG A 400 3.00 5.49 -17.31
N LEU A 401 3.78 6.57 -17.13
CA LEU A 401 5.24 6.50 -17.13
C LEU A 401 5.80 5.49 -16.10
N PRO A 402 5.36 5.46 -14.82
CA PRO A 402 5.85 4.48 -13.86
C PRO A 402 5.62 3.03 -14.30
N LEU A 403 4.47 2.72 -14.90
CA LEU A 403 4.16 1.37 -15.39
C LEU A 403 5.00 1.03 -16.63
N GLN A 404 5.15 1.98 -17.57
CA GLN A 404 5.94 1.78 -18.78
C GLN A 404 7.41 1.48 -18.47
N VAL A 405 8.02 2.21 -17.52
CA VAL A 405 9.42 1.93 -17.15
C VAL A 405 9.56 0.58 -16.45
N GLN A 406 8.56 0.15 -15.67
CA GLN A 406 8.51 -1.18 -15.07
C GLN A 406 8.41 -2.28 -16.12
N HIS A 407 7.50 -2.15 -17.10
CA HIS A 407 7.41 -3.10 -18.22
C HIS A 407 8.72 -3.21 -18.99
N ARG A 408 9.38 -2.08 -19.27
CA ARG A 408 10.70 -2.08 -19.90
C ARG A 408 11.74 -2.79 -19.04
N ALA A 409 11.75 -2.53 -17.73
CA ALA A 409 12.69 -3.12 -16.80
C ALA A 409 12.59 -4.66 -16.79
N LEU A 410 11.36 -5.20 -16.82
CA LEU A 410 11.14 -6.65 -16.94
C LEU A 410 11.73 -7.22 -18.24
N VAL A 411 11.51 -6.55 -19.38
CA VAL A 411 12.07 -6.97 -20.68
C VAL A 411 13.61 -6.95 -20.65
N LEU A 412 14.19 -5.88 -20.11
CA LEU A 412 15.64 -5.74 -19.97
C LEU A 412 16.23 -6.76 -19.00
N ALA A 413 15.52 -7.12 -17.94
CA ALA A 413 15.99 -8.12 -16.98
C ALA A 413 16.16 -9.50 -17.63
N MET A 414 15.25 -9.89 -18.52
CA MET A 414 15.37 -11.13 -19.30
C MET A 414 16.49 -11.02 -20.34
N ARG A 415 16.55 -9.89 -21.07
CA ARG A 415 17.55 -9.67 -22.13
C ARG A 415 18.99 -9.68 -21.61
N HIS A 416 19.21 -9.16 -20.40
CA HIS A 416 20.53 -9.06 -19.78
C HIS A 416 20.82 -10.18 -18.76
N GLY A 417 19.97 -11.20 -18.67
CA GLY A 417 20.24 -12.38 -17.84
C GLY A 417 20.36 -12.08 -16.34
N LEU A 418 19.49 -11.24 -15.78
CA LEU A 418 19.58 -10.83 -14.36
C LEU A 418 19.09 -11.89 -13.36
N PHE A 419 18.96 -13.14 -13.78
CA PHE A 419 18.44 -14.22 -12.93
C PHE A 419 19.30 -14.49 -11.70
N SER A 420 20.63 -14.28 -11.79
CA SER A 420 21.53 -14.40 -10.63
C SER A 420 21.26 -13.35 -9.54
N LEU A 421 20.57 -12.25 -9.88
CA LEU A 421 20.12 -11.22 -8.93
C LEU A 421 18.68 -11.48 -8.45
N LEU A 422 17.79 -11.87 -9.36
CA LEU A 422 16.35 -12.02 -9.11
C LEU A 422 15.98 -13.37 -8.47
N PHE A 423 16.75 -14.41 -8.77
CA PHE A 423 16.62 -15.78 -8.30
C PHE A 423 18.00 -16.34 -7.89
N PRO A 424 18.69 -15.70 -6.93
CA PRO A 424 20.05 -16.08 -6.57
C PRO A 424 20.09 -17.48 -5.95
N SER A 425 21.10 -18.28 -6.31
CA SER A 425 21.28 -19.65 -5.81
C SER A 425 22.51 -19.83 -4.93
N ALA A 426 23.55 -19.01 -5.14
CA ALA A 426 24.80 -19.04 -4.38
C ALA A 426 25.55 -17.70 -4.51
N SER A 427 26.63 -17.57 -3.72
CA SER A 427 27.66 -16.57 -3.95
C SER A 427 28.82 -17.16 -4.76
N CYS A 428 29.59 -16.31 -5.42
CA CYS A 428 30.84 -16.71 -6.06
C CYS A 428 32.04 -16.78 -5.09
N HIS A 429 31.85 -16.51 -3.79
CA HIS A 429 32.90 -16.47 -2.76
C HIS A 429 34.14 -15.63 -3.09
N LYS A 430 34.00 -14.64 -3.98
CA LYS A 430 35.10 -13.78 -4.42
C LYS A 430 34.96 -12.39 -3.83
N SER A 431 35.90 -12.04 -2.95
CA SER A 431 35.98 -10.69 -2.40
C SER A 431 36.44 -9.69 -3.45
N LEU A 432 35.92 -8.47 -3.37
CA LEU A 432 36.48 -7.29 -4.05
C LEU A 432 37.84 -6.86 -3.45
N PHE A 433 38.16 -7.33 -2.24
CA PHE A 433 39.41 -7.05 -1.56
C PHE A 433 40.36 -8.25 -1.60
N PRO A 434 41.67 -8.04 -1.87
CA PRO A 434 42.66 -9.10 -1.79
C PRO A 434 43.07 -9.48 -0.34
N GLY A 435 42.61 -8.73 0.68
CA GLY A 435 42.98 -8.93 2.09
C GLY A 435 41.88 -8.52 3.06
N PRO A 436 42.15 -8.48 4.38
CA PRO A 436 41.15 -8.12 5.38
C PRO A 436 40.74 -6.66 5.24
N PHE A 437 39.43 -6.42 5.19
CA PHE A 437 38.88 -5.07 5.16
C PHE A 437 39.03 -4.41 6.54
N GLN A 438 39.80 -3.32 6.61
CA GLN A 438 39.96 -2.49 7.80
C GLN A 438 39.37 -1.09 7.55
N PRO A 439 38.06 -0.89 7.83
CA PRO A 439 37.40 0.39 7.59
C PRO A 439 37.90 1.48 8.51
N ARG A 440 38.06 2.68 7.97
CA ARG A 440 38.04 3.92 8.76
C ARG A 440 36.60 4.43 8.78
N TRP A 441 35.90 4.21 9.88
CA TRP A 441 34.49 4.58 10.03
C TRP A 441 34.27 6.08 9.93
N PHE A 442 33.29 6.51 9.13
CA PHE A 442 32.81 7.89 9.14
C PHE A 442 31.95 8.12 10.38
N ASN A 443 31.08 7.17 10.71
CA ASN A 443 30.26 7.22 11.92
C ASN A 443 30.78 6.27 13.01
N ARG A 444 31.38 6.83 14.08
CA ARG A 444 31.87 6.07 15.25
C ARG A 444 30.77 5.30 16.00
N LYS A 445 29.50 5.70 15.91
CA LYS A 445 28.40 4.95 16.56
C LYS A 445 28.13 3.61 15.86
N LEU A 446 28.43 3.50 14.57
CA LEU A 446 28.27 2.25 13.81
C LEU A 446 29.38 1.25 14.14
N GLU A 447 30.58 1.74 14.46
CA GLU A 447 31.71 0.90 14.86
C GLU A 447 31.39 0.05 16.10
N ALA A 448 30.64 0.62 17.05
CA ALA A 448 30.20 -0.06 18.27
C ALA A 448 29.05 -1.06 18.03
N ASN A 449 28.40 -1.06 16.87
CA ASN A 449 27.30 -1.96 16.54
C ASN A 449 27.77 -3.09 15.63
N GLU A 450 27.83 -4.31 16.17
CA GLU A 450 28.32 -5.48 15.45
C GLU A 450 27.52 -5.80 14.18
N GLU A 451 26.19 -5.70 14.22
CA GLU A 451 25.34 -5.99 13.06
C GLU A 451 25.57 -4.98 11.94
N GLN A 452 25.61 -3.69 12.27
CA GLN A 452 25.87 -2.63 11.28
C GLN A 452 27.29 -2.76 10.70
N ARG A 453 28.29 -3.02 11.56
CA ARG A 453 29.68 -3.27 11.17
C ARG A 453 29.80 -4.44 10.20
N ARG A 454 29.13 -5.55 10.51
CA ARG A 454 29.10 -6.76 9.69
C ARG A 454 28.44 -6.51 8.34
N ALA A 455 27.30 -5.82 8.32
CA ALA A 455 26.62 -5.45 7.08
C ALA A 455 27.52 -4.62 6.17
N VAL A 456 28.14 -3.55 6.70
CA VAL A 456 29.07 -2.71 5.92
C VAL A 456 30.26 -3.52 5.41
N THR A 457 30.81 -4.43 6.23
CA THR A 457 31.94 -5.29 5.84
C THR A 457 31.57 -6.20 4.66
N HIS A 458 30.45 -6.93 4.73
CA HIS A 458 30.02 -7.81 3.64
C HIS A 458 29.64 -7.04 2.37
N ILE A 459 29.07 -5.84 2.51
CA ILE A 459 28.78 -4.97 1.37
C ILE A 459 30.09 -4.56 0.70
N VAL A 460 31.03 -3.96 1.43
CA VAL A 460 32.25 -3.41 0.86
C VAL A 460 33.18 -4.50 0.29
N THR A 461 33.20 -5.68 0.92
CA THR A 461 33.95 -6.84 0.39
C THR A 461 33.24 -7.55 -0.75
N GLY A 462 31.95 -7.27 -1.01
CA GLY A 462 31.21 -7.85 -2.12
C GLY A 462 31.01 -9.36 -2.02
N MET A 463 30.97 -9.92 -0.80
CA MET A 463 30.98 -11.38 -0.61
C MET A 463 29.69 -12.10 -1.02
N SER A 464 28.56 -11.41 -1.07
CA SER A 464 27.28 -12.01 -1.49
C SER A 464 27.20 -12.21 -3.00
N ARG A 465 27.99 -11.49 -3.78
CA ARG A 465 27.84 -11.41 -5.25
C ARG A 465 27.92 -12.79 -5.91
N PRO A 466 27.07 -13.04 -6.93
CA PRO A 466 26.13 -12.11 -7.55
C PRO A 466 24.87 -11.86 -6.71
N ALA A 467 24.58 -12.68 -5.70
CA ALA A 467 23.39 -12.52 -4.89
C ALA A 467 23.32 -11.12 -4.21
N PRO A 468 22.14 -10.49 -4.20
CA PRO A 468 21.94 -9.23 -3.49
C PRO A 468 22.27 -9.33 -2.00
N TYR A 469 22.79 -8.26 -1.41
CA TYR A 469 22.94 -8.16 0.03
C TYR A 469 21.71 -7.48 0.65
N LEU A 470 21.09 -8.08 1.66
CA LEU A 470 19.88 -7.54 2.32
C LEU A 470 20.20 -6.94 3.69
N ILE A 471 19.76 -5.71 3.93
CA ILE A 471 19.70 -5.11 5.26
C ILE A 471 18.23 -4.96 5.64
N PHE A 472 17.82 -5.54 6.78
CA PHE A 472 16.46 -5.34 7.26
C PHE A 472 16.38 -5.13 8.76
N GLY A 473 15.27 -4.53 9.21
CA GLY A 473 15.04 -4.29 10.63
C GLY A 473 13.92 -3.28 10.89
N PRO A 474 13.34 -3.29 12.10
CA PRO A 474 12.29 -2.36 12.52
C PRO A 474 12.61 -0.87 12.29
N PRO A 475 11.61 0.03 12.34
CA PRO A 475 11.85 1.48 12.33
C PRO A 475 12.86 1.89 13.41
N GLY A 476 13.75 2.83 13.08
CA GLY A 476 14.73 3.35 14.04
C GLY A 476 16.00 2.50 14.23
N THR A 477 16.12 1.34 13.59
CA THR A 477 17.31 0.46 13.69
C THR A 477 18.54 0.90 12.88
N GLY A 478 18.44 2.06 12.22
CA GLY A 478 19.57 2.65 11.50
C GLY A 478 19.85 2.11 10.09
N LYS A 479 18.90 1.40 9.44
CA LYS A 479 19.04 0.88 8.06
C LYS A 479 19.68 1.89 7.08
N THR A 480 19.09 3.07 6.94
CA THR A 480 19.61 4.14 6.09
C THR A 480 21.00 4.64 6.53
N VAL A 481 21.30 4.67 7.84
CA VAL A 481 22.63 5.07 8.32
C VAL A 481 23.67 4.02 7.90
N THR A 482 23.38 2.74 8.07
CA THR A 482 24.22 1.62 7.63
C THR A 482 24.46 1.68 6.13
N MET A 483 23.42 1.97 5.33
CA MET A 483 23.56 2.09 3.89
C MET A 483 24.43 3.27 3.47
N VAL A 484 24.24 4.43 4.09
CA VAL A 484 25.07 5.63 3.84
C VAL A 484 26.54 5.35 4.19
N GLU A 485 26.81 4.70 5.32
CA GLU A 485 28.17 4.30 5.69
C GLU A 485 28.77 3.35 4.64
N ALA A 486 28.03 2.33 4.21
CA ALA A 486 28.48 1.41 3.17
C ALA A 486 28.82 2.14 1.85
N ILE A 487 27.98 3.09 1.42
CA ILE A 487 28.24 3.93 0.22
C ILE A 487 29.53 4.74 0.40
N LYS A 488 29.74 5.36 1.56
CA LYS A 488 30.97 6.13 1.87
C LYS A 488 32.21 5.23 1.85
N GLN A 489 32.12 4.03 2.40
CA GLN A 489 33.22 3.05 2.38
C GLN A 489 33.53 2.61 0.94
N VAL A 490 32.52 2.24 0.13
CA VAL A 490 32.72 1.88 -1.29
C VAL A 490 33.35 3.03 -2.08
N TRP A 491 32.84 4.25 -1.91
CA TRP A 491 33.38 5.45 -2.57
C TRP A 491 34.85 5.72 -2.19
N THR A 492 35.21 5.45 -0.93
CA THR A 492 36.57 5.67 -0.42
C THR A 492 37.55 4.62 -0.93
N CYS A 493 37.13 3.35 -0.86
CA CYS A 493 37.97 2.19 -1.13
C CYS A 493 38.19 1.94 -2.63
N PHE A 494 37.18 2.16 -3.46
CA PHE A 494 37.23 1.85 -4.88
C PHE A 494 37.12 3.14 -5.70
N LYS A 495 38.26 3.70 -6.13
CA LYS A 495 38.27 4.99 -6.86
C LYS A 495 37.47 4.97 -8.16
N ASP A 496 37.43 3.83 -8.83
CA ASP A 496 36.65 3.63 -10.06
C ASP A 496 35.18 3.26 -9.81
N ALA A 497 34.76 3.09 -8.55
CA ALA A 497 33.37 2.75 -8.26
C ALA A 497 32.41 3.86 -8.70
N ARG A 498 31.34 3.41 -9.36
CA ARG A 498 30.19 4.20 -9.76
C ARG A 498 28.98 3.66 -9.01
N ILE A 499 28.36 4.52 -8.22
CA ILE A 499 27.32 4.16 -7.27
C ILE A 499 26.00 4.79 -7.71
N LEU A 500 24.96 3.98 -7.85
CA LEU A 500 23.59 4.45 -7.96
C LEU A 500 22.87 4.16 -6.64
N ALA A 501 22.40 5.21 -5.98
CA ALA A 501 21.59 5.09 -4.77
C ALA A 501 20.14 5.46 -5.09
N CYS A 502 19.21 4.55 -4.77
CA CYS A 502 17.81 4.68 -5.10
C CYS A 502 16.91 4.46 -3.90
N ALA A 503 15.70 4.98 -3.97
CA ALA A 503 14.58 4.65 -3.08
C ALA A 503 13.26 4.89 -3.82
N PRO A 504 12.12 4.31 -3.38
CA PRO A 504 10.83 4.55 -4.03
C PRO A 504 10.30 5.97 -3.83
N SER A 505 10.62 6.63 -2.71
CA SER A 505 10.12 7.97 -2.40
C SER A 505 11.18 9.07 -2.56
N ASN A 506 10.72 10.27 -2.94
CA ASN A 506 11.58 11.45 -3.00
C ASN A 506 12.24 11.74 -1.65
N SER A 507 11.47 11.74 -0.56
CA SER A 507 11.98 12.01 0.79
C SER A 507 13.10 11.06 1.22
N ALA A 508 13.01 9.76 0.88
CA ALA A 508 14.06 8.80 1.18
C ALA A 508 15.34 9.08 0.36
N THR A 509 15.20 9.40 -0.93
CA THR A 509 16.36 9.78 -1.76
C THR A 509 17.02 11.09 -1.33
N ASP A 510 16.25 12.04 -0.79
CA ASP A 510 16.82 13.29 -0.29
C ASP A 510 17.58 13.03 1.00
N LEU A 511 17.03 12.22 1.91
CA LEU A 511 17.71 11.81 3.13
C LEU A 511 19.05 11.11 2.84
N LEU A 512 19.09 10.26 1.81
CA LEU A 512 20.35 9.67 1.32
C LEU A 512 21.33 10.76 0.87
N CYS A 513 20.86 11.72 0.05
CA CYS A 513 21.68 12.81 -0.44
C CYS A 513 22.25 13.67 0.70
N GLN A 514 21.39 14.19 1.58
CA GLN A 514 21.74 15.01 2.74
C GLN A 514 22.82 14.33 3.61
N ARG A 515 22.67 13.02 3.86
CA ARG A 515 23.64 12.29 4.69
C ARG A 515 24.96 11.99 3.98
N LEU A 516 24.96 11.91 2.66
CA LEU A 516 26.17 11.68 1.87
C LEU A 516 26.98 12.97 1.73
N ILE A 517 26.33 14.11 1.46
CA ILE A 517 27.01 15.40 1.26
C ILE A 517 27.69 15.94 2.54
N ASN A 518 27.34 15.42 3.71
CA ASN A 518 28.02 15.74 4.97
C ASN A 518 29.51 15.37 4.97
N ASP A 519 29.88 14.27 4.29
CA ASP A 519 31.27 13.76 4.27
C ASP A 519 31.85 13.68 2.85
N ILE A 520 31.01 13.74 1.81
CA ILE A 520 31.42 13.64 0.42
C ILE A 520 31.14 14.98 -0.27
N ALA A 521 32.19 15.59 -0.84
CA ALA A 521 32.04 16.86 -1.55
C ALA A 521 31.00 16.77 -2.70
N PRO A 522 30.11 17.78 -2.85
CA PRO A 522 29.04 17.81 -3.86
C PRO A 522 29.48 17.49 -5.29
N ARG A 523 30.72 17.80 -5.69
CA ARG A 523 31.27 17.42 -7.00
C ARG A 523 31.28 15.91 -7.30
N ASN A 524 31.10 15.06 -6.29
CA ASN A 524 31.03 13.60 -6.47
C ASN A 524 29.60 13.05 -6.41
N VAL A 525 28.63 13.83 -5.94
CA VAL A 525 27.26 13.39 -5.64
C VAL A 525 26.28 14.21 -6.47
N TYR A 526 25.36 13.55 -7.16
CA TYR A 526 24.32 14.24 -7.93
C TYR A 526 22.93 13.64 -7.70
N ARG A 527 21.97 14.47 -7.33
CA ARG A 527 20.58 14.10 -7.09
C ARG A 527 19.73 14.42 -8.32
N LEU A 528 19.31 13.38 -9.05
CA LEU A 528 18.45 13.53 -10.24
C LEU A 528 16.96 13.45 -9.87
N ILE A 529 16.28 14.59 -9.87
CA ILE A 529 14.89 14.78 -9.45
C ILE A 529 13.94 14.74 -10.66
N ALA A 530 12.75 14.18 -10.46
CA ALA A 530 11.68 14.18 -11.46
C ALA A 530 11.09 15.58 -11.66
N SER A 531 10.83 15.97 -12.91
CA SER A 531 10.29 17.29 -13.27
C SER A 531 8.90 17.58 -12.70
N SER A 532 8.18 16.55 -12.27
CA SER A 532 6.85 16.63 -11.66
C SER A 532 6.89 16.97 -10.17
N ARG A 533 8.06 16.91 -9.52
CA ARG A 533 8.20 17.20 -8.10
C ARG A 533 8.09 18.70 -7.85
N ASP A 534 7.39 19.12 -6.79
CA ASP A 534 7.40 20.51 -6.36
C ASP A 534 8.79 20.88 -5.79
N TYR A 535 9.40 21.94 -6.32
CA TYR A 535 10.72 22.42 -5.87
C TYR A 535 10.71 22.90 -4.42
N ARG A 536 9.55 23.38 -3.92
CA ARG A 536 9.39 23.85 -2.55
C ARG A 536 9.53 22.72 -1.52
N GLU A 537 9.34 21.47 -1.96
CA GLU A 537 9.53 20.28 -1.13
C GLU A 537 10.98 19.77 -1.16
N VAL A 538 11.88 20.38 -1.94
CA VAL A 538 13.28 19.98 -2.04
C VAL A 538 14.08 20.66 -0.92
N PRO A 539 14.82 19.90 -0.09
CA PRO A 539 15.65 20.49 0.96
C PRO A 539 16.73 21.43 0.41
N ALA A 540 16.93 22.57 1.07
CA ALA A 540 17.85 23.62 0.62
C ALA A 540 19.32 23.18 0.51
N ASP A 541 19.74 22.25 1.37
CA ASP A 541 21.11 21.71 1.41
C ASP A 541 21.45 20.81 0.21
N ILE A 542 20.46 20.22 -0.46
CA ILE A 542 20.67 19.39 -1.65
C ILE A 542 20.49 20.16 -2.98
N MET A 543 19.98 21.39 -2.93
CA MET A 543 19.79 22.23 -4.14
C MET A 543 21.08 22.40 -4.95
N PRO A 544 22.27 22.62 -4.35
CA PRO A 544 23.52 22.80 -5.12
C PRO A 544 24.00 21.54 -5.86
N CYS A 545 23.46 20.36 -5.54
CA CYS A 545 23.86 19.09 -6.14
C CYS A 545 22.68 18.35 -6.79
N CYS A 546 21.62 19.08 -7.15
CA CYS A 546 20.49 18.54 -7.88
C CYS A 546 20.32 19.23 -9.24
N ASN A 547 19.34 18.78 -10.01
CA ASN A 547 19.06 19.25 -11.36
C ASN A 547 18.05 20.41 -11.40
N TRP A 548 18.04 21.27 -10.38
CA TRP A 548 17.27 22.51 -10.36
C TRP A 548 18.09 23.65 -10.96
N ASP A 549 17.44 24.47 -11.79
CA ASP A 549 18.03 25.64 -12.43
C ASP A 549 17.26 26.89 -11.97
N ASP A 550 17.91 27.77 -11.22
CA ASP A 550 17.29 28.97 -10.65
C ASP A 550 16.90 29.99 -11.72
N GLU A 551 17.70 30.13 -12.78
CA GLU A 551 17.44 31.06 -13.89
C GLU A 551 16.15 30.71 -14.63
N GLN A 552 15.90 29.41 -14.82
CA GLN A 552 14.73 28.88 -15.51
C GLN A 552 13.59 28.50 -14.56
N SER A 553 13.83 28.55 -13.24
CA SER A 553 12.88 28.08 -12.22
C SER A 553 12.29 26.70 -12.56
N SER A 554 13.14 25.79 -13.05
CA SER A 554 12.71 24.48 -13.54
C SER A 554 13.79 23.42 -13.41
N TYR A 555 13.41 22.14 -13.58
CA TYR A 555 14.37 21.04 -13.57
C TYR A 555 15.01 20.86 -14.94
N VAL A 556 16.34 21.02 -14.99
CA VAL A 556 17.17 20.86 -16.20
C VAL A 556 17.97 19.59 -16.07
N TYR A 557 17.73 18.61 -16.94
CA TYR A 557 18.44 17.34 -16.91
C TYR A 557 19.80 17.48 -17.63
N PRO A 558 20.94 17.31 -16.94
CA PRO A 558 22.26 17.46 -17.56
C PRO A 558 22.53 16.34 -18.56
N SER A 559 23.43 16.61 -19.52
CA SER A 559 23.90 15.58 -20.45
C SER A 559 24.48 14.34 -19.76
N LYS A 560 24.51 13.23 -20.49
CA LYS A 560 25.12 11.98 -20.05
C LYS A 560 26.58 12.17 -19.64
N GLU A 561 27.33 13.00 -20.37
CA GLU A 561 28.74 13.33 -20.15
C GLU A 561 28.92 14.13 -18.85
N SER A 562 28.01 15.06 -18.56
CA SER A 562 27.99 15.81 -17.30
C SER A 562 27.69 14.88 -16.12
N LEU A 563 26.68 14.00 -16.26
CA LEU A 563 26.36 13.00 -15.23
C LEU A 563 27.50 12.03 -14.97
N LYS A 564 28.29 11.66 -15.99
CA LYS A 564 29.47 10.79 -15.85
C LYS A 564 30.59 11.36 -14.97
N ARG A 565 30.60 12.68 -14.71
CA ARG A 565 31.58 13.30 -13.81
C ARG A 565 31.34 12.93 -12.34
N TYR A 566 30.10 12.63 -11.99
CA TYR A 566 29.72 12.23 -10.63
C TYR A 566 29.98 10.74 -10.42
N ARG A 567 30.47 10.40 -9.21
CA ARG A 567 30.70 9.01 -8.82
C ARG A 567 29.48 8.39 -8.13
N ILE A 568 28.62 9.23 -7.57
CA ILE A 568 27.40 8.84 -6.87
C ILE A 568 26.23 9.59 -7.51
N ILE A 569 25.29 8.84 -8.07
CA ILE A 569 24.03 9.38 -8.59
C ILE A 569 22.89 8.89 -7.71
N ILE A 570 21.98 9.80 -7.32
CA ILE A 570 20.87 9.52 -6.41
C ILE A 570 19.55 9.82 -7.10
N THR A 571 18.68 8.82 -7.24
CA THR A 571 17.41 8.94 -7.98
C THR A 571 16.29 8.15 -7.31
N THR A 572 15.03 8.52 -7.55
CA THR A 572 13.93 7.58 -7.24
C THR A 572 13.95 6.40 -8.21
N LEU A 573 13.40 5.24 -7.85
CA LEU A 573 13.35 4.05 -8.73
C LEU A 573 12.83 4.36 -10.15
N VAL A 574 11.70 5.06 -10.28
CA VAL A 574 11.13 5.46 -11.59
C VAL A 574 12.08 6.39 -12.36
N THR A 575 12.70 7.36 -11.68
CA THR A 575 13.65 8.31 -12.28
C THR A 575 14.93 7.64 -12.77
N ALA A 576 15.37 6.54 -12.15
CA ALA A 576 16.50 5.73 -12.64
C ALA A 576 16.27 5.24 -14.09
N GLY A 577 15.01 5.06 -14.49
CA GLY A 577 14.65 4.75 -15.87
C GLY A 577 15.08 5.82 -16.90
N ARG A 578 15.38 7.05 -16.49
CA ARG A 578 15.98 8.07 -17.37
C ARG A 578 17.42 7.74 -17.73
N LEU A 579 18.20 7.16 -16.81
CA LEU A 579 19.57 6.71 -17.07
C LEU A 579 19.59 5.56 -18.09
N VAL A 580 18.62 4.66 -18.02
CA VAL A 580 18.42 3.61 -19.05
C VAL A 580 18.08 4.24 -20.39
N SER A 581 17.17 5.23 -20.40
CA SER A 581 16.77 5.92 -21.64
C SER A 581 17.92 6.70 -22.27
N ALA A 582 18.82 7.23 -21.44
CA ALA A 582 20.07 7.87 -21.86
C ALA A 582 21.18 6.88 -22.24
N ASN A 583 20.85 5.59 -22.35
CA ASN A 583 21.75 4.54 -22.80
C ASN A 583 23.06 4.49 -22.00
N PHE A 584 22.97 4.64 -20.67
CA PHE A 584 24.09 4.29 -19.81
C PHE A 584 24.42 2.81 -20.04
N PRO A 585 25.71 2.44 -20.24
CA PRO A 585 26.05 1.07 -20.59
C PRO A 585 25.75 0.13 -19.41
N PRO A 586 25.27 -1.11 -19.67
CA PRO A 586 25.14 -2.11 -18.62
C PRO A 586 26.47 -2.31 -17.88
N GLY A 587 26.43 -2.30 -16.55
CA GLY A 587 27.64 -2.39 -15.72
C GLY A 587 28.36 -1.06 -15.51
N TYR A 588 27.82 0.05 -16.03
CA TYR A 588 28.34 1.39 -15.70
C TYR A 588 28.36 1.63 -14.19
N PHE A 589 27.30 1.22 -13.49
CA PHE A 589 27.26 1.25 -12.03
C PHE A 589 27.82 -0.05 -11.48
N SER A 590 28.90 0.04 -10.71
CA SER A 590 29.48 -1.10 -10.03
C SER A 590 28.70 -1.48 -8.77
N HIS A 591 27.99 -0.53 -8.17
CA HIS A 591 27.16 -0.76 -6.99
C HIS A 591 25.81 -0.06 -7.14
N ILE A 592 24.74 -0.78 -6.84
CA ILE A 592 23.38 -0.23 -6.77
C ILE A 592 22.83 -0.49 -5.37
N PHE A 593 22.38 0.58 -4.72
CA PHE A 593 21.78 0.56 -3.40
C PHE A 593 20.31 0.96 -3.52
N ILE A 594 19.38 0.20 -2.95
CA ILE A 594 17.95 0.53 -2.92
C ILE A 594 17.50 0.60 -1.45
N ASP A 595 17.22 1.81 -0.95
CA ASP A 595 16.60 2.03 0.37
C ASP A 595 15.09 1.93 0.30
N GLU A 596 14.48 1.60 1.43
CA GLU A 596 13.04 1.36 1.57
C GLU A 596 12.49 0.43 0.46
N CYS A 597 13.27 -0.58 0.06
CA CYS A 597 12.93 -1.53 -1.01
C CYS A 597 11.63 -2.30 -0.70
N GLY A 598 11.26 -2.43 0.58
CA GLY A 598 10.00 -3.02 1.02
C GLY A 598 8.75 -2.24 0.58
N HIS A 599 8.88 -0.94 0.28
CA HIS A 599 7.77 -0.07 -0.12
C HIS A 599 7.51 -0.08 -1.63
N ALA A 600 8.37 -0.72 -2.43
CA ALA A 600 8.28 -0.76 -3.89
C ALA A 600 7.78 -2.13 -4.38
N VAL A 601 6.94 -2.14 -5.43
CA VAL A 601 6.67 -3.40 -6.13
C VAL A 601 7.95 -3.90 -6.77
N GLU A 602 8.08 -5.21 -6.92
CA GLU A 602 9.29 -5.79 -7.47
C GLU A 602 9.68 -5.23 -8.85
N PRO A 603 8.77 -5.12 -9.85
CA PRO A 603 9.11 -4.54 -11.14
C PRO A 603 9.66 -3.11 -11.04
N GLU A 604 9.23 -2.32 -10.06
CA GLU A 604 9.73 -0.97 -9.80
C GLU A 604 11.18 -1.00 -9.28
N SER A 605 11.52 -1.93 -8.38
CA SER A 605 12.91 -2.14 -7.95
C SER A 605 13.81 -2.49 -9.12
N VAL A 606 13.30 -3.30 -10.06
CA VAL A 606 14.03 -3.72 -11.27
C VAL A 606 14.31 -2.55 -12.22
N VAL A 607 13.56 -1.44 -12.18
CA VAL A 607 13.82 -0.24 -12.99
C VAL A 607 15.22 0.33 -12.72
N ALA A 608 15.66 0.30 -11.46
CA ALA A 608 16.98 0.79 -11.07
C ALA A 608 18.10 -0.23 -11.33
N ILE A 609 17.78 -1.47 -11.69
CA ILE A 609 18.75 -2.56 -11.87
C ILE A 609 18.95 -2.85 -13.35
N ALA A 610 17.85 -3.04 -14.08
CA ALA A 610 17.88 -3.58 -15.44
C ALA A 610 18.42 -2.57 -16.47
N GLY A 611 19.50 -2.96 -17.13
CA GLY A 611 20.22 -2.12 -18.08
C GLY A 611 21.25 -1.18 -17.42
N LEU A 612 21.37 -1.17 -16.09
CA LEU A 612 22.31 -0.32 -15.35
C LEU A 612 23.38 -1.13 -14.60
N LEU A 613 23.01 -2.28 -14.04
CA LEU A 613 23.92 -3.23 -13.40
C LEU A 613 24.25 -4.38 -14.34
N ALA A 614 25.51 -4.79 -14.37
CA ALA A 614 25.93 -6.07 -14.94
C ALA A 614 26.27 -7.01 -13.77
N PRO A 615 25.58 -8.16 -13.59
CA PRO A 615 25.84 -9.05 -12.48
C PRO A 615 27.24 -9.68 -12.59
N MET A 616 27.76 -10.11 -11.45
CA MET A 616 28.99 -10.89 -11.39
C MET A 616 28.77 -12.26 -12.05
N ASP A 617 29.75 -12.66 -12.85
CA ASP A 617 29.85 -13.98 -13.45
C ASP A 617 31.31 -14.42 -13.39
N GLN A 618 31.61 -15.63 -12.93
CA GLN A 618 33.01 -16.03 -12.69
C GLN A 618 33.85 -16.06 -13.97
N GLU A 619 33.23 -16.38 -15.11
CA GLU A 619 33.91 -16.59 -16.38
C GLU A 619 33.96 -15.29 -17.20
N THR A 620 32.83 -14.60 -17.31
CA THR A 620 32.63 -13.48 -18.24
C THR A 620 32.71 -12.10 -17.57
N ASN A 621 32.40 -12.00 -16.27
CA ASN A 621 32.39 -10.74 -15.54
C ASN A 621 32.79 -10.90 -14.06
N PRO A 622 34.06 -11.27 -13.77
CA PRO A 622 34.48 -11.64 -12.42
C PRO A 622 34.46 -10.48 -11.41
N ASN A 623 34.37 -9.25 -11.90
CA ASN A 623 34.25 -8.03 -11.11
C ASN A 623 32.86 -7.39 -11.25
N GLY A 624 31.85 -8.16 -11.65
CA GLY A 624 30.50 -7.64 -11.86
C GLY A 624 29.90 -7.03 -10.61
N GLY A 625 28.89 -6.20 -10.85
CA GLY A 625 28.39 -5.26 -9.87
C GLY A 625 27.63 -5.91 -8.72
N GLN A 626 27.41 -5.10 -7.68
CA GLN A 626 26.72 -5.50 -6.46
C GLN A 626 25.37 -4.80 -6.34
N LEU A 627 24.36 -5.57 -5.92
CA LEU A 627 23.07 -5.05 -5.52
C LEU A 627 22.92 -5.13 -3.99
N VAL A 628 22.53 -4.03 -3.36
CA VAL A 628 22.24 -3.95 -1.92
C VAL A 628 20.83 -3.42 -1.75
N LEU A 629 20.00 -4.16 -1.00
CA LEU A 629 18.62 -3.80 -0.73
C LEU A 629 18.43 -3.58 0.77
N ALA A 630 17.87 -2.44 1.15
CA ALA A 630 17.48 -2.17 2.54
C ALA A 630 15.97 -1.95 2.65
N GLY A 631 15.36 -2.43 3.72
CA GLY A 631 13.93 -2.22 3.95
C GLY A 631 13.39 -3.02 5.14
N ASP A 632 12.09 -2.99 5.34
CA ASP A 632 11.43 -3.80 6.36
C ASP A 632 10.12 -4.38 5.82
N PRO A 633 10.01 -5.70 5.62
CA PRO A 633 8.81 -6.33 5.08
C PRO A 633 7.61 -6.27 6.05
N LYS A 634 7.79 -5.76 7.28
CA LYS A 634 6.72 -5.53 8.24
C LYS A 634 6.23 -4.07 8.28
N GLN A 635 6.83 -3.18 7.49
CA GLN A 635 6.37 -1.80 7.32
C GLN A 635 5.38 -1.69 6.15
N LEU A 636 5.08 -0.46 5.73
CA LEU A 636 4.14 -0.19 4.65
C LEU A 636 4.62 -0.85 3.36
N GLY A 637 3.76 -1.65 2.74
CA GLY A 637 4.03 -2.22 1.42
C GLY A 637 3.74 -1.22 0.28
N PRO A 638 3.89 -1.69 -0.97
CA PRO A 638 3.52 -0.91 -2.14
C PRO A 638 2.03 -0.56 -2.15
N VAL A 639 1.70 0.62 -2.65
CA VAL A 639 0.29 1.05 -2.81
C VAL A 639 -0.23 0.51 -4.14
N LEU A 640 -1.15 -0.44 -4.05
CA LEU A 640 -1.83 -1.06 -5.18
C LEU A 640 -3.34 -1.00 -4.98
N THR A 641 -4.08 -0.94 -6.08
CA THR A 641 -5.54 -0.94 -6.01
C THR A 641 -6.17 -2.19 -6.62
N SER A 642 -5.50 -2.90 -7.53
CA SER A 642 -6.07 -4.08 -8.20
C SER A 642 -6.13 -5.31 -7.28
N PRO A 643 -7.33 -5.82 -6.96
CA PRO A 643 -7.46 -6.98 -6.08
C PRO A 643 -6.79 -8.23 -6.67
N LEU A 644 -6.88 -8.44 -8.00
CA LEU A 644 -6.20 -9.54 -8.67
C LEU A 644 -4.67 -9.39 -8.60
N ALA A 645 -4.15 -8.19 -8.84
CA ALA A 645 -2.70 -7.98 -8.81
C ALA A 645 -2.14 -8.21 -7.41
N ILE A 646 -2.82 -7.69 -6.38
CA ILE A 646 -2.48 -7.90 -4.96
C ILE A 646 -2.52 -9.39 -4.60
N GLN A 647 -3.63 -10.07 -4.92
CA GLN A 647 -3.82 -11.49 -4.60
C GLN A 647 -2.74 -12.39 -5.22
N HIS A 648 -2.26 -12.04 -6.41
CA HIS A 648 -1.32 -12.85 -7.17
C HIS A 648 0.15 -12.39 -7.06
N GLY A 649 0.44 -11.51 -6.09
CA GLY A 649 1.80 -11.25 -5.60
C GLY A 649 2.44 -9.95 -6.09
N LEU A 650 1.73 -9.05 -6.78
CA LEU A 650 2.30 -7.75 -7.15
C LEU A 650 2.62 -6.89 -5.92
N GLY A 651 1.86 -7.06 -4.82
CA GLY A 651 2.08 -6.36 -3.56
C GLY A 651 3.27 -6.86 -2.74
N THR A 652 3.93 -7.95 -3.16
CA THR A 652 5.13 -8.46 -2.51
C THR A 652 6.36 -7.80 -3.14
N SER A 653 7.14 -7.07 -2.34
CA SER A 653 8.38 -6.42 -2.80
C SER A 653 9.47 -7.44 -3.15
N LEU A 654 10.48 -7.02 -3.92
CA LEU A 654 11.65 -7.86 -4.25
C LEU A 654 12.34 -8.36 -2.96
N LEU A 655 12.56 -7.45 -2.01
CA LEU A 655 13.17 -7.76 -0.71
C LEU A 655 12.35 -8.80 0.06
N GLU A 656 11.03 -8.60 0.14
CA GLU A 656 10.14 -9.54 0.83
C GLU A 656 10.11 -10.91 0.14
N ARG A 657 10.02 -10.96 -1.19
CA ARG A 657 10.02 -12.21 -1.95
C ARG A 657 11.30 -13.01 -1.70
N LEU A 658 12.46 -12.36 -1.74
CA LEU A 658 13.74 -13.03 -1.47
C LEU A 658 13.76 -13.60 -0.05
N MET A 659 13.33 -12.84 0.97
CA MET A 659 13.27 -13.31 2.35
C MET A 659 12.28 -14.48 2.56
N LEU A 660 11.12 -14.45 1.89
CA LEU A 660 10.07 -15.46 2.06
C LEU A 660 10.34 -16.76 1.29
N HIS A 661 10.87 -16.66 0.08
CA HIS A 661 10.87 -17.78 -0.87
C HIS A 661 12.26 -18.29 -1.22
N ASN A 662 13.32 -17.47 -1.10
CA ASN A 662 14.65 -17.88 -1.51
C ASN A 662 15.46 -18.48 -0.33
N PRO A 663 16.05 -19.68 -0.48
CA PRO A 663 16.77 -20.36 0.61
C PRO A 663 17.92 -19.55 1.23
N LEU A 664 18.62 -18.71 0.46
CA LEU A 664 19.78 -17.94 0.94
C LEU A 664 19.43 -16.91 2.02
N TYR A 665 18.18 -16.43 2.02
CA TYR A 665 17.72 -15.38 2.93
C TYR A 665 16.78 -15.88 4.01
N LYS A 666 16.46 -17.19 4.01
CA LYS A 666 15.61 -17.79 5.03
C LYS A 666 16.36 -17.93 6.34
N LYS A 667 15.63 -17.70 7.43
CA LYS A 667 16.14 -17.95 8.78
C LYS A 667 16.25 -19.46 9.01
N SER A 668 17.46 -19.94 9.28
CA SER A 668 17.73 -21.30 9.73
C SER A 668 17.71 -21.39 11.27
N SER A 669 17.92 -22.57 11.84
CA SER A 669 18.07 -22.76 13.30
C SER A 669 19.18 -21.90 13.90
N GLY A 670 20.27 -21.67 13.14
CA GLY A 670 21.39 -20.81 13.52
C GLY A 670 21.18 -19.32 13.27
N GLY A 671 20.02 -18.91 12.74
CA GLY A 671 19.73 -17.52 12.38
C GLY A 671 19.81 -17.28 10.87
N PHE A 672 20.02 -16.01 10.51
CA PHE A 672 20.22 -15.59 9.12
C PHE A 672 21.67 -15.79 8.72
N ASP A 673 21.93 -16.15 7.47
CA ASP A 673 23.29 -16.20 6.94
C ASP A 673 23.84 -14.77 6.78
N PRO A 674 24.84 -14.36 7.59
CA PRO A 674 25.38 -13.01 7.57
C PRO A 674 26.04 -12.63 6.24
N GLN A 675 26.41 -13.63 5.42
CA GLN A 675 26.97 -13.41 4.09
C GLN A 675 25.97 -12.74 3.14
N PHE A 676 24.67 -13.01 3.29
CA PHE A 676 23.62 -12.53 2.39
C PHE A 676 22.70 -11.50 3.03
N ILE A 677 22.49 -11.58 4.34
CA ILE A 677 21.47 -10.77 5.01
C ILE A 677 21.86 -10.44 6.45
N THR A 678 21.66 -9.18 6.84
CA THR A 678 21.81 -8.73 8.22
C THR A 678 20.49 -8.17 8.76
N LYS A 679 20.11 -8.63 9.95
CA LYS A 679 19.00 -8.06 10.73
C LYS A 679 19.54 -7.02 11.72
N LEU A 680 19.15 -5.77 11.56
CA LEU A 680 19.44 -4.72 12.54
C LEU A 680 18.46 -4.79 13.71
N LEU A 681 18.99 -4.83 14.93
CA LEU A 681 18.21 -5.03 16.16
C LEU A 681 18.19 -3.81 17.09
N TRP A 682 19.25 -2.99 17.08
CA TRP A 682 19.38 -1.88 18.02
C TRP A 682 18.60 -0.68 17.53
N ASN A 683 17.60 -0.27 18.30
CA ASN A 683 16.81 0.93 18.01
C ASN A 683 17.52 2.17 18.57
N TYR A 684 17.69 3.18 17.72
CA TYR A 684 18.35 4.45 18.05
C TYR A 684 17.36 5.62 18.15
N ARG A 685 16.05 5.35 18.06
CA ARG A 685 14.99 6.34 18.29
C ARG A 685 14.67 6.48 19.76
#